data_AF-A0A7S0SR27-F1
#
_entry.id   AF-A0A7S0SR27-F1
#
_cell.length_a   1.000
_cell.length_b   1.000
_cell.length_c   1.000
_cell.angle_alpha   90.00
_cell.angle_beta   90.00
_cell.angle_gamma   90.00
#
_symmetry.space_group_name_H-M   'P 1'
#
loop_
_entity.id
_entity.type
_entity.pdbx_description
1 polymer ?
#
loop_
_entity_poly.entity_id
_entity_poly.type
_entity_poly.pdbx_seq_one_letter_code
_entity_poly.pdbx_strand_id
1 'polypeptide(L)'
;APTGGGPMPFLPSPDVLVQKMEAAWGKLESYNGLATVPGKGSFVAGLRVGNVFIGVQPALGVEGDPMRLLFERDLTPHPQYAAYYKYLQHGLGADAVVHMGMHGTVEWLPGSPLGNTGLSWSDQLLGAMPNVYVYAANNPSESIIAKRRGYGTIVSHNVPPYGRAGLYRQTAELRELLGDYRGDPDTTEGALRGPIFDLVAAAGLDADCPFVDDTTGATLRVTSEGLEAGEVAVSPEAFRAYASELFTYLGVLENRLFSEGLHTLGGAPSDAAAAQYLSAYFGEKLSEAAVAAVSGMGVTEGVDDVRTLLERSLALPSPSASSSASSSVQVEGVFEGGGSGGGDALAEAVEIRSLLRRNVEELAGVVKALNGEYVLPAVGGDLLRDGPGVLPTGRNIHALDPYRMPSPAAADRGKRVAQAILDQHTAANDGAYPETVSVNLWGLDAIKTKGESVGIVLELVGARAVKEGTGRVVRYELIPLDEMRGRPRIDVLCNMSGIFRDSFANVVGLLDDLFQRAAGAVGEDPQRNFIRKHAMEMEAAGIDNASARLFSNPPGDYGSMVNERVGTGAWEDGRELGDTWAARNAFSYGKGAERGAARPEVLAALLRSTERVVQEVDSVEYGLTDIQEYYANTGAIIAAANAAKEEEGADSAAAAARRPFKPVACSIVETFGEDVTPRDLEETLRLEYRTKLLNPRWADAMASQGSGGAYEISQRMTALVGWGATAGFTEDWVYDGAHERYVADEVMREKLRRANPQAFRNVLRRMLEAAGRGMWGADEATLAQLRQLYAETEDELEGVKTRP
;
A
#
# COMPACT_ATOMS: atom_id res chain seq x y z
N ALA A 1 -6.68 -30.18 33.58
CA ALA A 1 -5.51 -30.70 32.84
C ALA A 1 -5.90 -32.05 32.23
N PRO A 2 -5.75 -32.25 30.91
CA PRO A 2 -5.69 -33.58 30.35
C PRO A 2 -4.21 -33.94 30.11
N THR A 3 -3.72 -34.91 30.87
CA THR A 3 -2.47 -35.62 30.61
C THR A 3 -2.79 -36.83 29.73
N GLY A 4 -2.22 -36.87 28.53
CA GLY A 4 -2.36 -38.00 27.62
C GLY A 4 -1.63 -37.78 26.31
N GLY A 5 -0.33 -38.08 26.30
CA GLY A 5 0.51 -38.10 25.10
C GLY A 5 0.19 -39.30 24.20
N GLY A 6 -0.95 -39.25 23.53
CA GLY A 6 -1.26 -40.07 22.34
C GLY A 6 -1.12 -39.24 21.05
N PRO A 7 -1.28 -39.86 19.86
CA PRO A 7 -1.37 -39.12 18.61
C PRO A 7 -2.43 -38.02 18.72
N MET A 8 -2.22 -36.88 18.06
CA MET A 8 -3.19 -35.78 17.95
C MET A 8 -4.58 -36.36 17.65
N PRO A 9 -5.54 -36.38 18.61
CA PRO A 9 -6.72 -37.26 18.52
C PRO A 9 -7.71 -36.91 17.41
N PHE A 10 -7.46 -35.83 16.67
CA PHE A 10 -8.47 -35.12 15.87
C PHE A 10 -8.14 -35.04 14.37
N LEU A 11 -7.04 -35.66 13.92
CA LEU A 11 -6.72 -35.79 12.51
C LEU A 11 -6.95 -37.25 12.06
N PRO A 12 -7.77 -37.51 11.03
CA PRO A 12 -8.07 -38.87 10.59
C PRO A 12 -6.84 -39.60 10.01
N SER A 13 -6.77 -40.92 10.24
CA SER A 13 -5.74 -41.83 9.68
C SER A 13 -5.94 -42.08 8.17
N PRO A 14 -4.85 -42.35 7.43
CA PRO A 14 -4.01 -41.30 6.88
C PRO A 14 -4.71 -40.60 5.71
N ASP A 15 -5.34 -39.45 6.01
CA ASP A 15 -5.79 -38.52 4.96
C ASP A 15 -4.55 -37.92 4.26
N VAL A 16 -4.68 -37.59 2.97
CA VAL A 16 -3.63 -36.99 2.12
C VAL A 16 -3.00 -35.77 2.80
N LEU A 17 -3.79 -34.94 3.48
CA LEU A 17 -3.31 -33.75 4.18
C LEU A 17 -2.46 -34.09 5.42
N VAL A 18 -2.82 -35.15 6.15
CA VAL A 18 -2.03 -35.63 7.30
C VAL A 18 -0.70 -36.18 6.82
N GLN A 19 -0.70 -36.96 5.73
CA GLN A 19 0.54 -37.46 5.14
C GLN A 19 1.45 -36.32 4.67
N LYS A 20 0.89 -35.27 4.04
CA LYS A 20 1.65 -34.07 3.66
C LYS A 20 2.25 -33.37 4.89
N MET A 21 1.48 -33.21 5.97
CA MET A 21 1.97 -32.60 7.21
C MET A 21 3.06 -33.46 7.88
N GLU A 22 2.90 -34.78 7.93
CA GLU A 22 3.92 -35.67 8.52
C GLU A 22 5.19 -35.77 7.68
N ALA A 23 5.06 -35.70 6.36
CA ALA A 23 6.21 -35.63 5.47
C ALA A 23 7.05 -34.37 5.74
N ALA A 24 6.38 -33.25 6.04
CA ALA A 24 7.02 -31.98 6.27
C ALA A 24 7.56 -31.86 7.72
N TRP A 25 6.73 -32.17 8.72
CA TRP A 25 7.01 -31.88 10.14
C TRP A 25 7.42 -33.11 10.98
N GLY A 26 7.57 -34.26 10.33
CA GLY A 26 7.77 -35.54 11.00
C GLY A 26 6.48 -36.14 11.55
N LYS A 27 6.55 -37.38 12.05
CA LYS A 27 5.39 -38.09 12.58
C LYS A 27 4.74 -37.30 13.72
N LEU A 28 3.41 -37.15 13.67
CA LEU A 28 2.66 -36.37 14.65
C LEU A 28 2.83 -36.90 16.08
N GLU A 29 2.96 -38.21 16.24
CA GLU A 29 3.21 -38.89 17.53
C GLU A 29 4.53 -38.50 18.19
N SER A 30 5.50 -38.06 17.37
CA SER A 30 6.84 -37.65 17.82
C SER A 30 7.07 -36.14 17.72
N TYR A 31 6.04 -35.38 17.31
CA TYR A 31 6.14 -33.93 17.17
C TYR A 31 6.31 -33.27 18.54
N ASN A 32 7.42 -32.55 18.73
CA ASN A 32 7.79 -31.98 20.03
C ASN A 32 7.32 -30.53 20.24
N GLY A 33 6.39 -30.02 19.42
CA GLY A 33 5.97 -28.62 19.49
C GLY A 33 6.97 -27.68 18.84
N LEU A 34 6.64 -26.38 18.80
CA LEU A 34 7.61 -25.35 18.46
C LEU A 34 8.57 -25.12 19.63
N ALA A 35 9.84 -24.85 19.32
CA ALA A 35 10.93 -24.70 20.30
C ALA A 35 10.71 -23.58 21.34
N THR A 36 9.73 -22.71 21.12
CA THR A 36 9.39 -21.57 21.98
C THR A 36 8.58 -21.94 23.23
N VAL A 37 8.07 -23.18 23.34
CA VAL A 37 7.31 -23.62 24.52
C VAL A 37 8.04 -24.77 25.24
N PRO A 38 8.44 -24.60 26.52
CA PRO A 38 9.05 -25.67 27.29
C PRO A 38 8.10 -26.88 27.46
N GLY A 39 8.42 -28.02 26.84
CA GLY A 39 7.68 -29.27 27.02
C GLY A 39 7.64 -30.14 25.76
N LYS A 40 6.93 -31.26 25.81
CA LYS A 40 6.66 -32.12 24.65
C LYS A 40 5.19 -31.98 24.23
N GLY A 41 4.94 -31.68 22.96
CA GLY A 41 3.61 -31.68 22.34
C GLY A 41 3.19 -30.32 21.74
N SER A 42 2.00 -30.27 21.14
CA SER A 42 1.42 -29.04 20.59
C SER A 42 0.73 -28.22 21.68
N PHE A 43 1.03 -26.92 21.75
CA PHE A 43 0.43 -26.00 22.73
C PHE A 43 -0.54 -25.02 22.06
N VAL A 44 -1.69 -24.82 22.70
CA VAL A 44 -2.67 -23.79 22.31
C VAL A 44 -2.68 -22.72 23.39
N ALA A 45 -2.11 -21.57 23.07
CA ALA A 45 -2.02 -20.43 23.98
C ALA A 45 -3.25 -19.52 23.81
N GLY A 46 -3.79 -19.03 24.93
CA GLY A 46 -4.85 -18.05 24.94
C GLY A 46 -5.41 -17.79 26.33
N LEU A 47 -6.23 -16.75 26.45
CA LEU A 47 -6.90 -16.34 27.68
C LEU A 47 -8.37 -16.77 27.61
N ARG A 48 -8.82 -17.53 28.62
CA ARG A 48 -10.25 -17.89 28.75
C ARG A 48 -10.93 -17.02 29.80
N VAL A 49 -11.98 -16.31 29.39
CA VAL A 49 -12.85 -15.51 30.25
C VAL A 49 -14.28 -16.03 30.13
N GLY A 50 -14.67 -16.90 31.05
CA GLY A 50 -15.97 -17.59 30.99
C GLY A 50 -16.12 -18.46 29.74
N ASN A 51 -17.06 -18.09 28.87
CA ASN A 51 -17.33 -18.76 27.59
C ASN A 51 -16.56 -18.15 26.41
N VAL A 52 -15.79 -17.08 26.63
CA VAL A 52 -14.97 -16.46 25.60
C VAL A 52 -13.53 -16.95 25.71
N PHE A 53 -12.95 -17.41 24.60
CA PHE A 53 -11.54 -17.73 24.48
C PHE A 53 -10.87 -16.73 23.54
N ILE A 54 -9.86 -16.04 24.03
CA ILE A 54 -9.04 -15.10 23.26
C ILE A 54 -7.74 -15.84 22.95
N GLY A 55 -7.65 -16.37 21.74
CA GLY A 55 -6.47 -17.07 21.23
C GLY A 55 -5.64 -16.17 20.32
N VAL A 56 -4.32 -16.35 20.34
CA VAL A 56 -3.43 -15.82 19.30
C VAL A 56 -3.24 -16.95 18.30
N GLN A 57 -3.56 -16.68 17.04
CA GLN A 57 -3.34 -17.63 15.96
C GLN A 57 -1.84 -17.94 15.87
N PRO A 58 -1.42 -19.22 15.85
CA PRO A 58 -0.01 -19.56 15.66
C PRO A 58 0.50 -19.01 14.31
N ALA A 59 1.77 -18.63 14.26
CA ALA A 59 2.40 -18.20 13.00
C ALA A 59 2.35 -19.35 11.97
N LEU A 60 2.18 -19.03 10.68
CA LEU A 60 2.17 -20.05 9.62
C LEU A 60 3.55 -20.70 9.43
N GLY A 61 4.61 -19.92 9.58
CA GLY A 61 6.01 -20.36 9.47
C GLY A 61 6.69 -20.51 10.84
N VAL A 62 7.81 -21.25 10.85
CA VAL A 62 8.70 -21.37 12.00
C VAL A 62 9.97 -20.60 11.70
N GLU A 63 10.36 -19.66 12.56
CA GLU A 63 11.62 -18.93 12.44
C GLU A 63 12.81 -19.92 12.49
N GLY A 64 13.76 -19.77 11.55
CA GLY A 64 15.04 -20.49 11.58
C GLY A 64 15.25 -21.58 10.52
N ASP A 65 14.28 -21.89 9.66
CA ASP A 65 14.48 -22.77 8.50
C ASP A 65 14.15 -22.06 7.17
N PRO A 66 14.97 -21.08 6.75
CA PRO A 66 14.73 -20.27 5.55
C PRO A 66 14.72 -21.10 4.26
N MET A 67 15.46 -22.22 4.21
CA MET A 67 15.45 -23.12 3.06
C MET A 67 14.08 -23.76 2.86
N ARG A 68 13.41 -24.12 3.95
CA ARG A 68 12.08 -24.73 3.88
C ARG A 68 11.01 -23.77 3.36
N LEU A 69 11.06 -22.51 3.77
CA LEU A 69 10.20 -21.43 3.27
C LEU A 69 10.42 -21.12 1.77
N LEU A 70 11.63 -21.34 1.25
CA LEU A 70 12.01 -21.07 -0.13
C LEU A 70 11.71 -22.24 -1.09
N PHE A 71 11.78 -23.49 -0.62
CA PHE A 71 11.73 -24.68 -1.49
C PHE A 71 10.52 -25.59 -1.28
N GLU A 72 9.76 -25.49 -0.18
CA GLU A 72 8.55 -26.30 0.02
C GLU A 72 7.36 -25.73 -0.76
N ARG A 73 7.15 -26.29 -1.96
CA ARG A 73 5.99 -26.01 -2.84
C ARG A 73 4.62 -26.38 -2.24
N ASP A 74 4.60 -27.22 -1.22
CA ASP A 74 3.40 -27.63 -0.49
C ASP A 74 3.51 -27.05 0.94
N LEU A 75 3.28 -25.74 1.10
CA LEU A 75 3.22 -25.10 2.42
C LEU A 75 2.15 -25.80 3.28
N THR A 76 2.55 -26.66 4.20
CA THR A 76 1.63 -27.28 5.16
C THR A 76 1.64 -26.49 6.46
N PRO A 77 0.49 -26.26 7.11
CA PRO A 77 0.49 -25.70 8.45
C PRO A 77 1.27 -26.65 9.36
N HIS A 78 2.07 -26.09 10.25
CA HIS A 78 2.75 -26.89 11.26
C HIS A 78 1.74 -27.56 12.21
N PRO A 79 2.04 -28.72 12.83
CA PRO A 79 1.06 -29.47 13.62
C PRO A 79 0.42 -28.68 14.77
N GLN A 80 1.13 -27.71 15.34
CA GLN A 80 0.59 -26.84 16.39
C GLN A 80 -0.42 -25.80 15.85
N TYR A 81 -0.29 -25.34 14.60
CA TYR A 81 -1.32 -24.53 13.93
C TYR A 81 -2.61 -25.33 13.74
N ALA A 82 -2.48 -26.58 13.26
CA ALA A 82 -3.62 -27.47 13.13
C ALA A 82 -4.25 -27.79 14.51
N ALA A 83 -3.42 -27.97 15.55
CA ALA A 83 -3.88 -28.18 16.92
C ALA A 83 -4.74 -27.03 17.43
N TYR A 84 -4.38 -25.77 17.13
CA TYR A 84 -5.14 -24.59 17.51
C TYR A 84 -6.60 -24.68 17.02
N TYR A 85 -6.78 -24.90 15.73
CA TYR A 85 -8.11 -24.98 15.12
C TYR A 85 -8.90 -26.23 15.54
N LYS A 86 -8.24 -27.38 15.67
CA LYS A 86 -8.89 -28.59 16.18
C LYS A 86 -9.26 -28.47 17.66
N TYR A 87 -8.48 -27.73 18.45
CA TYR A 87 -8.86 -27.38 19.81
C TYR A 87 -10.11 -26.49 19.82
N LEU A 88 -10.21 -25.46 18.95
CA LEU A 88 -11.43 -24.65 18.88
C LEU A 88 -12.68 -25.51 18.60
N GLN A 89 -12.60 -26.42 17.62
CA GLN A 89 -13.73 -27.27 17.22
C GLN A 89 -14.09 -28.34 18.27
N HIS A 90 -13.09 -29.05 18.81
CA HIS A 90 -13.34 -30.29 19.57
C HIS A 90 -12.94 -30.21 21.05
N GLY A 91 -11.98 -29.34 21.39
CA GLY A 91 -11.51 -29.15 22.76
C GLY A 91 -12.32 -28.10 23.52
N LEU A 92 -12.42 -26.90 22.93
CA LEU A 92 -13.25 -25.81 23.43
C LEU A 92 -14.73 -26.06 23.12
N GLY A 93 -15.01 -26.63 21.93
CA GLY A 93 -16.39 -26.78 21.43
C GLY A 93 -16.99 -25.42 21.10
N ALA A 94 -16.24 -24.57 20.40
CA ALA A 94 -16.67 -23.21 20.08
C ALA A 94 -17.88 -23.22 19.13
N ASP A 95 -18.92 -22.45 19.49
CA ASP A 95 -20.11 -22.27 18.66
C ASP A 95 -19.83 -21.39 17.43
N ALA A 96 -18.83 -20.51 17.52
CA ALA A 96 -18.36 -19.64 16.44
C ALA A 96 -16.93 -19.16 16.72
N VAL A 97 -16.24 -18.72 15.68
CA VAL A 97 -14.97 -17.98 15.78
C VAL A 97 -15.16 -16.56 15.25
N VAL A 98 -14.57 -15.58 15.96
CA VAL A 98 -14.45 -14.20 15.49
C VAL A 98 -12.99 -13.92 15.20
N HIS A 99 -12.64 -13.72 13.92
CA HIS A 99 -11.32 -13.23 13.54
C HIS A 99 -11.32 -11.69 13.56
N MET A 100 -10.28 -11.14 14.19
CA MET A 100 -10.06 -9.69 14.35
C MET A 100 -8.71 -9.34 13.72
N GLY A 101 -8.68 -8.30 12.89
CA GLY A 101 -7.48 -7.85 12.19
C GLY A 101 -7.70 -7.78 10.68
N MET A 102 -6.69 -7.30 9.95
CA MET A 102 -6.77 -7.15 8.49
C MET A 102 -7.09 -8.48 7.79
N HIS A 103 -6.62 -9.62 8.30
CA HIS A 103 -7.05 -10.95 7.89
C HIS A 103 -6.64 -12.00 8.93
N GLY A 104 -7.23 -13.20 8.84
CA GLY A 104 -6.67 -14.40 9.47
C GLY A 104 -5.61 -15.00 8.55
N THR A 105 -4.95 -16.06 8.98
CA THR A 105 -4.01 -16.80 8.11
C THR A 105 -4.55 -18.12 7.54
N VAL A 106 -5.73 -18.57 8.00
CA VAL A 106 -6.25 -19.92 7.68
C VAL A 106 -6.80 -20.00 6.26
N GLU A 107 -7.43 -18.93 5.80
CA GLU A 107 -7.98 -18.76 4.47
C GLU A 107 -6.89 -18.71 3.38
N TRP A 108 -5.66 -18.37 3.75
CA TRP A 108 -4.50 -18.27 2.87
C TRP A 108 -3.71 -19.57 2.74
N LEU A 109 -4.00 -20.58 3.57
CA LEU A 109 -3.35 -21.88 3.49
C LEU A 109 -3.66 -22.59 2.16
N PRO A 110 -2.76 -23.44 1.64
CA PRO A 110 -2.95 -24.09 0.34
C PRO A 110 -4.27 -24.86 0.20
N GLY A 111 -4.83 -24.78 -1.00
CA GLY A 111 -6.13 -25.38 -1.34
C GLY A 111 -6.78 -24.70 -2.55
N SER A 112 -8.01 -25.12 -2.88
CA SER A 112 -8.72 -24.59 -4.04
C SER A 112 -8.97 -23.08 -3.94
N PRO A 113 -8.64 -22.26 -4.95
CA PRO A 113 -8.83 -20.80 -4.93
C PRO A 113 -10.31 -20.38 -4.76
N LEU A 114 -11.23 -21.24 -5.21
CA LEU A 114 -12.67 -21.08 -5.02
C LEU A 114 -13.31 -22.47 -4.93
N GLY A 115 -14.36 -22.62 -4.12
CA GLY A 115 -15.04 -23.90 -3.97
C GLY A 115 -14.13 -24.90 -3.26
N ASN A 116 -13.87 -24.63 -1.98
CA ASN A 116 -13.10 -25.51 -1.11
C ASN A 116 -13.58 -26.97 -1.21
N THR A 117 -12.63 -27.87 -1.02
CA THR A 117 -12.89 -29.31 -0.97
C THR A 117 -12.32 -29.85 0.35
N GLY A 118 -12.59 -31.13 0.66
CA GLY A 118 -11.93 -31.79 1.79
C GLY A 118 -10.40 -31.86 1.70
N LEU A 119 -9.80 -31.43 0.57
CA LEU A 119 -8.36 -31.30 0.38
C LEU A 119 -7.85 -29.85 0.58
N SER A 120 -8.72 -28.89 0.90
CA SER A 120 -8.32 -27.53 1.29
C SER A 120 -8.02 -27.49 2.79
N TRP A 121 -6.88 -26.91 3.17
CA TRP A 121 -6.55 -26.75 4.60
C TRP A 121 -7.57 -25.92 5.36
N SER A 122 -8.04 -24.83 4.77
CA SER A 122 -9.04 -23.96 5.38
C SER A 122 -10.35 -24.70 5.68
N ASP A 123 -10.79 -25.59 4.79
CA ASP A 123 -11.97 -26.44 4.98
C ASP A 123 -11.80 -27.39 6.17
N GLN A 124 -10.67 -28.10 6.23
CA GLN A 124 -10.39 -29.04 7.32
C GLN A 124 -10.19 -28.36 8.68
N LEU A 125 -9.58 -27.18 8.69
CA LEU A 125 -9.25 -26.47 9.93
C LEU A 125 -10.43 -25.66 10.48
N LEU A 126 -11.28 -25.07 9.63
CA LEU A 126 -12.48 -24.38 10.10
C LEU A 126 -13.65 -25.35 10.32
N GLY A 127 -13.75 -26.38 9.48
CA GLY A 127 -14.86 -27.34 9.51
C GLY A 127 -16.20 -26.64 9.37
N ALA A 128 -17.17 -27.03 10.21
CA ALA A 128 -18.51 -26.45 10.23
C ALA A 128 -18.64 -25.21 11.15
N MET A 129 -17.55 -24.75 11.77
CA MET A 129 -17.59 -23.63 12.71
C MET A 129 -17.93 -22.32 11.96
N PRO A 130 -19.02 -21.62 12.34
CA PRO A 130 -19.32 -20.30 11.82
C PRO A 130 -18.13 -19.36 12.03
N ASN A 131 -17.67 -18.74 10.92
CA ASN A 131 -16.52 -17.86 10.92
C ASN A 131 -16.98 -16.43 10.68
N VAL A 132 -16.93 -15.60 11.72
CA VAL A 132 -17.24 -14.17 11.66
C VAL A 132 -15.93 -13.40 11.56
N TYR A 133 -15.88 -12.41 10.68
CA TYR A 133 -14.73 -11.52 10.56
C TYR A 133 -15.12 -10.08 10.79
N VAL A 134 -14.23 -9.35 11.45
CA VAL A 134 -14.23 -7.89 11.48
C VAL A 134 -13.17 -7.39 10.50
N TYR A 135 -13.61 -6.69 9.44
CA TYR A 135 -12.74 -6.23 8.33
C TYR A 135 -12.89 -4.74 8.07
N ALA A 136 -11.85 -4.08 7.57
CA ALA A 136 -11.97 -2.70 7.12
C ALA A 136 -12.91 -2.61 5.89
N ALA A 137 -13.80 -1.62 5.88
CA ALA A 137 -14.73 -1.38 4.78
C ALA A 137 -14.01 -1.15 3.44
N ASN A 138 -12.83 -0.55 3.49
CA ASN A 138 -11.97 -0.28 2.35
C ASN A 138 -11.04 -1.47 1.98
N ASN A 139 -11.23 -2.67 2.52
CA ASN A 139 -10.51 -3.86 2.04
C ASN A 139 -11.46 -4.95 1.49
N PRO A 140 -12.19 -4.66 0.39
CA PRO A 140 -13.07 -5.64 -0.25
C PRO A 140 -12.29 -6.80 -0.89
N SER A 141 -11.00 -6.63 -1.15
CA SER A 141 -10.17 -7.60 -1.88
C SER A 141 -9.76 -8.80 -1.03
N GLU A 142 -9.36 -8.59 0.21
CA GLU A 142 -9.02 -9.69 1.11
C GLU A 142 -10.26 -10.29 1.75
N SER A 143 -11.27 -9.45 2.04
CA SER A 143 -12.54 -9.94 2.59
C SER A 143 -13.24 -10.93 1.66
N ILE A 144 -13.03 -10.84 0.33
CA ILE A 144 -13.56 -11.86 -0.60
C ILE A 144 -12.81 -13.19 -0.51
N ILE A 145 -11.51 -13.19 -0.16
CA ILE A 145 -10.75 -14.41 0.13
C ILE A 145 -11.27 -15.06 1.41
N ALA A 146 -11.44 -14.28 2.48
CA ALA A 146 -12.03 -14.75 3.74
C ALA A 146 -13.43 -15.36 3.53
N LYS A 147 -14.28 -14.76 2.68
CA LYS A 147 -15.59 -15.34 2.29
C LYS A 147 -15.45 -16.66 1.52
N ARG A 148 -14.64 -16.67 0.47
CA ARG A 148 -14.57 -17.79 -0.50
C ARG A 148 -13.83 -19.00 0.06
N ARG A 149 -12.76 -18.76 0.82
CA ARG A 149 -11.85 -19.80 1.34
C ARG A 149 -12.01 -20.04 2.84
N GLY A 150 -12.49 -19.06 3.61
CA GLY A 150 -12.69 -19.17 5.05
C GLY A 150 -14.15 -19.25 5.50
N TYR A 151 -15.11 -19.28 4.57
CA TYR A 151 -16.55 -19.22 4.85
C TYR A 151 -16.96 -18.01 5.72
N GLY A 152 -16.20 -16.92 5.61
CA GLY A 152 -16.33 -15.75 6.45
C GLY A 152 -17.63 -14.97 6.23
N THR A 153 -18.37 -14.73 7.30
CA THR A 153 -19.38 -13.66 7.37
C THR A 153 -18.67 -12.38 7.80
N ILE A 154 -18.61 -11.41 6.90
CA ILE A 154 -17.87 -10.19 7.12
C ILE A 154 -18.75 -9.19 7.87
N VAL A 155 -18.15 -8.47 8.81
CA VAL A 155 -18.72 -7.30 9.46
C VAL A 155 -17.72 -6.18 9.27
N SER A 156 -18.04 -5.24 8.38
CA SER A 156 -17.16 -4.13 8.08
C SER A 156 -17.02 -3.19 9.28
N HIS A 157 -15.86 -2.58 9.43
CA HIS A 157 -15.62 -1.42 10.29
C HIS A 157 -15.05 -0.27 9.48
N ASN A 158 -15.16 0.94 10.00
CA ASN A 158 -14.67 2.12 9.30
C ASN A 158 -13.13 2.20 9.32
N VAL A 159 -12.56 2.96 8.39
CA VAL A 159 -11.16 3.37 8.44
C VAL A 159 -10.94 4.36 9.61
N PRO A 160 -9.70 4.61 10.07
CA PRO A 160 -9.42 5.69 11.01
C PRO A 160 -9.71 7.08 10.40
N PRO A 161 -9.88 8.12 11.23
CA PRO A 161 -10.08 9.47 10.72
C PRO A 161 -8.81 10.01 10.04
N TYR A 162 -8.99 11.00 9.17
CA TYR A 162 -7.89 11.58 8.40
C TYR A 162 -7.27 12.82 9.08
N GLY A 163 -5.95 12.94 8.99
CA GLY A 163 -5.22 14.16 9.30
C GLY A 163 -4.64 14.79 8.04
N ARG A 164 -4.45 16.11 8.05
CA ARG A 164 -3.54 16.80 7.12
C ARG A 164 -2.18 16.91 7.77
N ALA A 165 -1.12 16.62 7.02
CA ALA A 165 0.24 16.59 7.53
C ALA A 165 0.64 17.91 8.20
N GLY A 166 0.22 19.04 7.62
CA GLY A 166 0.74 20.35 8.02
C GLY A 166 2.23 20.46 7.73
N LEU A 167 2.81 21.59 8.13
CA LEU A 167 4.26 21.81 8.09
C LEU A 167 4.82 21.85 9.50
N TYR A 168 6.09 21.50 9.65
CA TYR A 168 6.76 21.43 10.95
C TYR A 168 8.24 21.78 10.86
N ARG A 169 8.78 22.28 11.97
CA ARG A 169 10.19 22.72 12.09
C ARG A 169 10.58 23.63 10.91
N GLN A 170 11.69 23.33 10.22
CA GLN A 170 12.24 24.13 9.12
C GLN A 170 11.28 24.28 7.93
N THR A 171 10.41 23.31 7.67
CA THR A 171 9.45 23.42 6.55
C THR A 171 8.37 24.46 6.79
N ALA A 172 7.98 24.69 8.05
CA ALA A 172 7.04 25.76 8.42
C ALA A 172 7.71 27.13 8.32
N GLU A 173 8.95 27.26 8.80
CA GLU A 173 9.74 28.49 8.68
C GLU A 173 9.99 28.87 7.20
N LEU A 174 10.34 27.88 6.37
CA LEU A 174 10.52 28.07 4.94
C LEU A 174 9.22 28.55 4.25
N ARG A 175 8.06 28.05 4.69
CA ARG A 175 6.75 28.47 4.17
C ARG A 175 6.46 29.94 4.45
N GLU A 176 6.84 30.43 5.63
CA GLU A 176 6.72 31.84 6.01
C GLU A 176 7.66 32.71 5.18
N LEU A 177 8.96 32.36 5.08
CA LEU A 177 9.92 33.12 4.27
C LEU A 177 9.53 33.18 2.79
N LEU A 178 9.04 32.08 2.22
CA LEU A 178 8.54 32.07 0.84
C LEU A 178 7.26 32.90 0.70
N GLY A 179 6.44 32.99 1.75
CA GLY A 179 5.28 33.88 1.82
C GLY A 179 5.69 35.35 1.77
N ASP A 180 6.66 35.74 2.59
CA ASP A 180 7.22 37.10 2.63
C ASP A 180 7.88 37.46 1.28
N TYR A 181 8.67 36.53 0.72
CA TYR A 181 9.28 36.71 -0.60
C TYR A 181 8.23 36.93 -1.68
N ARG A 182 7.14 36.14 -1.70
CA ARG A 182 6.07 36.29 -2.69
C ARG A 182 5.24 37.56 -2.51
N GLY A 183 5.21 38.13 -1.31
CA GLY A 183 4.49 39.36 -1.01
C GLY A 183 5.16 40.61 -1.62
N ASP A 184 6.49 40.67 -1.59
CA ASP A 184 7.28 41.74 -2.21
C ASP A 184 8.63 41.21 -2.73
N PRO A 185 8.65 40.51 -3.89
CA PRO A 185 9.85 39.84 -4.39
C PRO A 185 11.00 40.80 -4.65
N ASP A 186 10.72 41.97 -5.23
CA ASP A 186 11.77 42.89 -5.70
C ASP A 186 12.53 43.55 -4.53
N THR A 187 11.87 43.77 -3.39
CA THR A 187 12.50 44.35 -2.19
C THR A 187 13.16 43.31 -1.30
N THR A 188 12.62 42.09 -1.26
CA THR A 188 13.03 41.06 -0.29
C THR A 188 14.04 40.05 -0.84
N GLU A 189 14.20 39.93 -2.16
CA GLU A 189 15.05 38.93 -2.80
C GLU A 189 16.47 38.87 -2.21
N GLY A 190 17.15 40.02 -2.15
CA GLY A 190 18.53 40.09 -1.68
C GLY A 190 18.73 39.64 -0.23
N ALA A 191 17.70 39.81 0.61
CA ALA A 191 17.75 39.44 2.03
C ALA A 191 17.29 37.99 2.28
N LEU A 192 16.32 37.49 1.52
CA LEU A 192 15.70 36.18 1.74
C LEU A 192 16.32 35.04 0.93
N ARG A 193 17.01 35.34 -0.19
CA ARG A 193 17.58 34.31 -1.07
C ARG A 193 18.53 33.35 -0.34
N GLY A 194 19.52 33.88 0.37
CA GLY A 194 20.47 33.07 1.14
C GLY A 194 19.77 32.21 2.22
N PRO A 195 18.99 32.83 3.13
CA PRO A 195 18.25 32.10 4.15
C PRO A 195 17.30 31.01 3.62
N ILE A 196 16.62 31.25 2.50
CA ILE A 196 15.75 30.26 1.86
C ILE A 196 16.56 29.02 1.43
N PHE A 197 17.72 29.22 0.78
CA PHE A 197 18.59 28.11 0.39
C PHE A 197 19.16 27.36 1.60
N ASP A 198 19.53 28.06 2.66
CA ASP A 198 20.01 27.43 3.90
C ASP A 198 18.94 26.57 4.56
N LEU A 199 17.68 27.03 4.60
CA LEU A 199 16.55 26.25 5.13
C LEU A 199 16.23 25.04 4.24
N VAL A 200 16.30 25.17 2.92
CA VAL A 200 16.15 24.03 2.00
C VAL A 200 17.21 22.97 2.31
N ALA A 201 18.48 23.36 2.38
CA ALA A 201 19.58 22.45 2.66
C ALA A 201 19.49 21.82 4.06
N ALA A 202 19.05 22.58 5.07
CA ALA A 202 18.86 22.09 6.44
C ALA A 202 17.64 21.16 6.58
N ALA A 203 16.59 21.37 5.78
CA ALA A 203 15.40 20.52 5.75
C ALA A 203 15.57 19.26 4.88
N GLY A 204 16.70 19.14 4.16
CA GLY A 204 16.94 18.10 3.16
C GLY A 204 16.01 18.20 1.95
N LEU A 205 15.44 19.38 1.69
CA LEU A 205 14.50 19.61 0.59
C LEU A 205 15.20 19.74 -0.77
N ASP A 206 16.53 19.80 -0.78
CA ASP A 206 17.35 19.70 -1.99
C ASP A 206 17.23 18.34 -2.69
N ALA A 207 16.83 17.29 -1.98
CA ALA A 207 16.49 15.98 -2.55
C ALA A 207 15.06 15.94 -3.14
N ASP A 208 14.14 16.75 -2.63
CA ASP A 208 12.74 16.79 -3.05
C ASP A 208 12.52 17.76 -4.22
N CYS A 209 13.07 18.96 -4.09
CA CYS A 209 13.02 20.05 -5.07
C CYS A 209 14.45 20.51 -5.33
N PRO A 210 15.24 19.80 -6.15
CA PRO A 210 16.59 20.21 -6.48
C PRO A 210 16.59 21.54 -7.26
N PHE A 211 17.47 22.48 -6.88
CA PHE A 211 17.70 23.65 -7.72
C PHE A 211 18.44 23.24 -9.00
N VAL A 212 17.87 23.57 -10.15
CA VAL A 212 18.46 23.32 -11.48
C VAL A 212 18.93 24.64 -12.06
N ASP A 213 20.22 24.70 -12.38
CA ASP A 213 20.83 25.86 -13.01
C ASP A 213 20.28 26.04 -14.43
N ASP A 214 19.73 27.23 -14.72
CA ASP A 214 19.05 27.55 -15.97
C ASP A 214 19.96 27.54 -17.21
N THR A 215 21.28 27.66 -16.99
CA THR A 215 22.28 27.82 -18.04
C THR A 215 22.95 26.49 -18.39
N THR A 216 23.27 25.69 -17.37
CA THR A 216 23.98 24.41 -17.50
C THR A 216 23.04 23.21 -17.45
N GLY A 217 21.83 23.37 -16.90
CA GLY A 217 20.90 22.28 -16.64
C GLY A 217 21.34 21.34 -15.51
N ALA A 218 22.38 21.72 -14.76
CA ALA A 218 22.90 20.90 -13.67
C ALA A 218 22.12 21.15 -12.37
N THR A 219 21.84 20.07 -11.64
CA THR A 219 21.36 20.17 -10.25
C THR A 219 22.51 20.64 -9.36
N LEU A 220 22.29 21.73 -8.63
CA LEU A 220 23.27 22.32 -7.73
C LEU A 220 22.72 22.40 -6.31
N ARG A 221 23.55 22.03 -5.33
CA ARG A 221 23.27 22.35 -3.93
C ARG A 221 23.73 23.77 -3.66
N VAL A 222 22.80 24.63 -3.25
CA VAL A 222 23.06 26.06 -3.04
C VAL A 222 22.91 26.38 -1.56
N THR A 223 23.84 27.16 -1.03
CA THR A 223 23.82 27.71 0.34
C THR A 223 24.13 29.20 0.30
N SER A 224 23.80 29.93 1.36
CA SER A 224 24.17 31.34 1.51
C SER A 224 25.68 31.55 1.37
N GLU A 225 26.49 30.70 2.02
CA GLU A 225 27.94 30.73 1.94
C GLU A 225 28.45 30.55 0.49
N GLY A 226 27.90 29.60 -0.25
CA GLY A 226 28.26 29.38 -1.65
C GLY A 226 27.87 30.54 -2.58
N LEU A 227 26.74 31.21 -2.29
CA LEU A 227 26.32 32.43 -3.00
C LEU A 227 27.24 33.61 -2.69
N GLU A 228 27.63 33.80 -1.44
CA GLU A 228 28.52 34.89 -0.99
C GLU A 228 29.95 34.71 -1.51
N ALA A 229 30.44 33.47 -1.53
CA ALA A 229 31.75 33.10 -2.08
C ALA A 229 31.81 33.19 -3.63
N GLY A 230 30.65 33.34 -4.29
CA GLY A 230 30.55 33.38 -5.76
C GLY A 230 30.81 32.03 -6.43
N GLU A 231 30.67 30.93 -5.68
CA GLU A 231 30.85 29.56 -6.17
C GLU A 231 29.66 29.11 -7.03
N VAL A 232 28.47 29.62 -6.72
CA VAL A 232 27.24 29.38 -7.48
C VAL A 232 26.58 30.71 -7.82
N ALA A 233 26.19 30.89 -9.09
CA ALA A 233 25.45 32.05 -9.55
C ALA A 233 23.99 31.68 -9.75
N VAL A 234 23.07 32.39 -9.09
CA VAL A 234 21.62 32.19 -9.26
C VAL A 234 21.02 33.50 -9.76
N SER A 235 20.41 33.46 -10.95
CA SER A 235 19.69 34.61 -11.51
C SER A 235 18.42 34.91 -10.69
N PRO A 236 17.96 36.18 -10.62
CA PRO A 236 16.70 36.54 -9.97
C PRO A 236 15.51 35.74 -10.52
N GLU A 237 15.47 35.52 -11.84
CA GLU A 237 14.43 34.76 -12.52
C GLU A 237 14.45 33.27 -12.14
N ALA A 238 15.63 32.65 -12.11
CA ALA A 238 15.77 31.25 -11.68
C ALA A 238 15.36 31.07 -10.22
N PHE A 239 15.77 32.00 -9.33
CA PHE A 239 15.36 31.96 -7.94
C PHE A 239 13.84 32.13 -7.79
N ARG A 240 13.22 33.03 -8.56
CA ARG A 240 11.77 33.25 -8.53
C ARG A 240 10.99 32.00 -8.96
N ALA A 241 11.45 31.33 -10.02
CA ALA A 241 10.87 30.06 -10.48
C ALA A 241 10.99 28.98 -9.39
N TYR A 242 12.20 28.82 -8.84
CA TYR A 242 12.48 27.85 -7.78
C TYR A 242 11.68 28.10 -6.50
N ALA A 243 11.56 29.35 -6.06
CA ALA A 243 10.73 29.73 -4.92
C ALA A 243 9.24 29.41 -5.14
N SER A 244 8.75 29.56 -6.38
CA SER A 244 7.37 29.18 -6.73
C SER A 244 7.16 27.66 -6.71
N GLU A 245 8.15 26.89 -7.16
CA GLU A 245 8.14 25.43 -7.09
C GLU A 245 8.13 24.95 -5.64
N LEU A 246 9.06 25.44 -4.81
CA LEU A 246 9.13 25.13 -3.38
C LEU A 246 7.82 25.46 -2.67
N PHE A 247 7.22 26.61 -2.94
CA PHE A 247 5.94 26.99 -2.33
C PHE A 247 4.82 26.01 -2.72
N THR A 248 4.80 25.58 -3.98
CA THR A 248 3.84 24.58 -4.46
C THR A 248 4.05 23.24 -3.77
N TYR A 249 5.30 22.77 -3.70
CA TYR A 249 5.66 21.53 -3.04
C TYR A 249 5.33 21.55 -1.54
N LEU A 250 5.64 22.62 -0.82
CA LEU A 250 5.23 22.78 0.57
C LEU A 250 3.71 22.75 0.74
N GLY A 251 2.96 23.31 -0.22
CA GLY A 251 1.50 23.18 -0.25
C GLY A 251 1.03 21.73 -0.42
N VAL A 252 1.73 20.94 -1.24
CA VAL A 252 1.47 19.48 -1.37
C VAL A 252 1.75 18.77 -0.04
N LEU A 253 2.89 19.03 0.60
CA LEU A 253 3.23 18.46 1.90
C LEU A 253 2.18 18.82 2.94
N GLU A 254 1.88 20.11 3.11
CA GLU A 254 0.95 20.64 4.10
C GLU A 254 -0.44 19.98 4.02
N ASN A 255 -0.93 19.79 2.79
CA ASN A 255 -2.27 19.30 2.53
C ASN A 255 -2.37 17.78 2.36
N ARG A 256 -1.24 17.06 2.32
CA ARG A 256 -1.24 15.60 2.15
C ARG A 256 -2.00 14.94 3.31
N LEU A 257 -2.91 14.04 2.96
CA LEU A 257 -3.72 13.30 3.91
C LEU A 257 -2.93 12.11 4.46
N PHE A 258 -3.20 11.76 5.71
CA PHE A 258 -2.74 10.54 6.35
C PHE A 258 -3.81 10.01 7.32
N SER A 259 -3.73 8.76 7.74
CA SER A 259 -4.62 8.21 8.78
C SER A 259 -4.17 8.64 10.18
N GLU A 260 -5.00 9.42 10.88
CA GLU A 260 -4.71 9.96 12.20
C GLU A 260 -5.17 8.99 13.30
N GLY A 261 -4.29 8.04 13.62
CA GLY A 261 -4.49 7.05 14.68
C GLY A 261 -5.17 5.76 14.19
N LEU A 262 -5.85 5.07 15.11
CA LEU A 262 -6.46 3.75 14.87
C LEU A 262 -7.98 3.79 15.08
N HIS A 263 -8.70 2.93 14.37
CA HIS A 263 -10.15 2.76 14.55
C HIS A 263 -10.46 1.97 15.81
N THR A 264 -11.56 2.32 16.50
CA THR A 264 -12.12 1.56 17.63
C THR A 264 -13.47 1.00 17.23
N LEU A 265 -13.58 -0.34 17.16
CA LEU A 265 -14.78 -1.04 16.75
C LEU A 265 -16.01 -0.64 17.57
N GLY A 266 -17.10 -0.25 16.89
CA GLY A 266 -18.35 0.16 17.52
C GLY A 266 -18.34 1.56 18.15
N GLY A 267 -17.23 2.29 18.04
CA GLY A 267 -17.15 3.69 18.46
C GLY A 267 -17.67 4.62 17.37
N ALA A 268 -18.69 5.44 17.68
CA ALA A 268 -19.01 6.57 16.82
C ALA A 268 -17.85 7.58 16.85
N PRO A 269 -17.45 8.16 15.70
CA PRO A 269 -16.45 9.21 15.69
C PRO A 269 -16.93 10.42 16.51
N SER A 270 -16.00 11.09 17.18
CA SER A 270 -16.23 12.38 17.84
C SER A 270 -16.56 13.46 16.81
N ASP A 271 -17.02 14.62 17.26
CA ASP A 271 -17.29 15.76 16.38
C ASP A 271 -16.02 16.18 15.62
N ALA A 272 -14.87 16.19 16.31
CA ALA A 272 -13.58 16.45 15.69
C ALA A 272 -13.22 15.42 14.61
N ALA A 273 -13.41 14.12 14.90
CA ALA A 273 -13.16 13.07 13.91
C ALA A 273 -14.14 13.14 12.73
N ALA A 274 -15.41 13.49 12.98
CA ALA A 274 -16.38 13.73 11.91
C ALA A 274 -15.97 14.92 11.02
N ALA A 275 -15.50 16.01 11.62
CA ALA A 275 -14.94 17.16 10.88
C ALA A 275 -13.74 16.76 10.01
N GLN A 276 -12.87 15.87 10.51
CA GLN A 276 -11.74 15.32 9.76
C GLN A 276 -12.18 14.54 8.52
N TYR A 277 -13.16 13.64 8.64
CA TYR A 277 -13.72 12.93 7.47
C TYR A 277 -14.32 13.90 6.45
N LEU A 278 -15.10 14.88 6.90
CA LEU A 278 -15.74 15.85 6.02
C LEU A 278 -14.70 16.74 5.32
N SER A 279 -13.70 17.23 6.05
CA SER A 279 -12.62 18.05 5.49
C SER A 279 -11.79 17.28 4.47
N ALA A 280 -11.52 16.00 4.70
CA ALA A 280 -10.80 15.14 3.75
C ALA A 280 -11.64 14.86 2.49
N TYR A 281 -12.93 14.56 2.65
CA TYR A 281 -13.83 14.23 1.54
C TYR A 281 -14.15 15.43 0.65
N PHE A 282 -14.52 16.57 1.25
CA PHE A 282 -14.94 17.75 0.49
C PHE A 282 -13.75 18.61 0.04
N GLY A 283 -12.65 18.64 0.79
CA GLY A 283 -11.57 19.59 0.55
C GLY A 283 -12.12 21.02 0.53
N GLU A 284 -11.82 21.76 -0.54
CA GLU A 284 -12.30 23.14 -0.73
C GLU A 284 -13.79 23.24 -1.13
N LYS A 285 -14.44 22.12 -1.46
CA LYS A 285 -15.87 22.08 -1.87
C LYS A 285 -16.82 22.41 -0.71
N LEU A 286 -16.34 22.37 0.55
CA LEU A 286 -17.11 22.71 1.73
C LEU A 286 -16.26 23.61 2.65
N SER A 287 -16.81 24.77 3.04
CA SER A 287 -16.08 25.72 3.90
C SER A 287 -15.82 25.15 5.30
N GLU A 288 -14.76 25.61 5.97
CA GLU A 288 -14.46 25.21 7.34
C GLU A 288 -15.61 25.50 8.31
N ALA A 289 -16.32 26.61 8.12
CA ALA A 289 -17.50 26.96 8.90
C ALA A 289 -18.64 25.94 8.70
N ALA A 290 -18.86 25.48 7.45
CA ALA A 290 -19.85 24.44 7.16
C ALA A 290 -19.43 23.08 7.72
N VAL A 291 -18.15 22.70 7.61
CA VAL A 291 -17.61 21.48 8.25
C VAL A 291 -17.83 21.51 9.77
N ALA A 292 -17.52 22.64 10.43
CA ALA A 292 -17.73 22.82 11.86
C ALA A 292 -19.22 22.75 12.24
N ALA A 293 -20.09 23.39 11.47
CA ALA A 293 -21.53 23.38 11.70
C ALA A 293 -22.13 21.97 11.55
N VAL A 294 -21.77 21.23 10.52
CA VAL A 294 -22.25 19.86 10.28
C VAL A 294 -21.70 18.88 11.31
N SER A 295 -20.40 18.97 11.66
CA SER A 295 -19.80 18.04 12.62
C SER A 295 -20.39 18.16 14.02
N GLY A 296 -20.66 19.40 14.46
CA GLY A 296 -21.25 19.75 15.75
C GLY A 296 -22.78 19.77 15.82
N MET A 297 -23.47 19.42 14.73
CA MET A 297 -24.94 19.45 14.68
C MET A 297 -25.58 18.47 15.69
N GLY A 298 -26.78 18.78 16.17
CA GLY A 298 -27.60 17.89 16.99
C GLY A 298 -27.97 16.58 16.28
N VAL A 299 -28.43 15.56 17.03
CA VAL A 299 -28.84 14.27 16.45
C VAL A 299 -30.12 14.38 15.62
N THR A 300 -31.00 15.32 15.97
CA THR A 300 -32.29 15.56 15.29
C THR A 300 -32.24 16.69 14.26
N GLU A 301 -31.12 17.40 14.16
CA GLU A 301 -30.96 18.52 13.24
C GLU A 301 -30.79 18.00 11.80
N GLY A 302 -31.31 18.75 10.84
CA GLY A 302 -31.22 18.47 9.41
C GLY A 302 -30.45 19.54 8.65
N VAL A 303 -30.46 19.42 7.32
CA VAL A 303 -29.77 20.36 6.42
C VAL A 303 -30.24 21.80 6.60
N ASP A 304 -31.56 22.01 6.77
CA ASP A 304 -32.14 23.34 6.94
C ASP A 304 -31.72 24.01 8.26
N ASP A 305 -31.52 23.22 9.33
CA ASP A 305 -31.04 23.74 10.62
C ASP A 305 -29.59 24.23 10.49
N VAL A 306 -28.74 23.43 9.84
CA VAL A 306 -27.34 23.79 9.57
C VAL A 306 -27.24 25.02 8.67
N ARG A 307 -28.07 25.09 7.62
CA ARG A 307 -28.14 26.26 6.72
C ARG A 307 -28.53 27.52 7.50
N THR A 308 -29.56 27.43 8.34
CA THR A 308 -30.00 28.53 9.20
C THR A 308 -28.90 28.99 10.16
N LEU A 309 -28.12 28.05 10.72
CA LEU A 309 -26.99 28.36 11.60
C LEU A 309 -25.89 29.11 10.84
N LEU A 310 -25.51 28.65 9.65
CA LEU A 310 -24.48 29.29 8.81
C LEU A 310 -24.90 30.70 8.38
N GLU A 311 -26.15 30.87 7.94
CA GLU A 311 -26.70 32.19 7.58
C GLU A 311 -26.65 33.17 8.76
N ARG A 312 -26.98 32.70 9.99
CA ARG A 312 -26.88 33.52 11.21
C ARG A 312 -25.45 33.89 11.55
N SER A 313 -24.51 32.94 11.43
CA SER A 313 -23.09 33.19 11.71
C SER A 313 -22.47 34.18 10.72
N LEU A 314 -22.90 34.18 9.46
CA LEU A 314 -22.47 35.14 8.43
C LEU A 314 -23.16 36.52 8.56
N ALA A 315 -24.36 36.57 9.14
CA ALA A 315 -25.12 37.81 9.34
C ALA A 315 -24.69 38.64 10.57
N LEU A 316 -23.83 38.10 11.45
CA LEU A 316 -23.31 38.83 12.61
C LEU A 316 -22.09 39.69 12.19
N PRO A 317 -22.11 41.02 12.37
CA PRO A 317 -20.93 41.85 12.14
C PRO A 317 -19.85 41.53 13.19
N SER A 318 -18.63 41.21 12.75
CA SER A 318 -17.47 41.05 13.64
C SER A 318 -17.30 42.27 14.57
N PRO A 319 -16.97 42.10 15.87
CA PRO A 319 -16.77 43.22 16.80
C PRO A 319 -15.51 44.08 16.55
N SER A 320 -14.81 43.90 15.43
CA SER A 320 -13.58 44.61 15.11
C SER A 320 -13.54 45.10 13.66
N ALA A 321 -14.50 45.94 13.28
CA ALA A 321 -14.34 46.82 12.12
C ALA A 321 -15.18 48.09 12.34
N SER A 322 -14.50 49.18 12.69
CA SER A 322 -15.10 50.50 12.74
C SER A 322 -15.50 50.97 11.33
N SER A 323 -16.80 51.08 11.11
CA SER A 323 -17.52 51.97 10.19
C SER A 323 -16.79 52.47 8.92
N SER A 324 -17.21 52.01 7.75
CA SER A 324 -17.98 52.82 6.78
C SER A 324 -18.19 52.06 5.45
N ALA A 325 -19.26 52.47 4.75
CA ALA A 325 -19.73 52.01 3.44
C ALA A 325 -20.60 50.73 3.42
N SER A 326 -21.91 50.99 3.32
CA SER A 326 -22.92 50.04 2.86
C SER A 326 -22.58 49.53 1.45
N SER A 327 -22.27 48.25 1.34
CA SER A 327 -22.51 47.51 0.11
C SER A 327 -23.23 46.23 0.47
N SER A 328 -24.38 46.01 -0.17
CA SER A 328 -25.13 44.77 -0.13
C SER A 328 -24.27 43.67 -0.74
N VAL A 329 -23.58 42.90 0.10
CA VAL A 329 -22.89 41.68 -0.34
C VAL A 329 -23.97 40.68 -0.75
N GLN A 330 -24.04 40.38 -2.04
CA GLN A 330 -24.93 39.38 -2.58
C GLN A 330 -24.52 38.00 -2.07
N VAL A 331 -25.52 37.22 -1.65
CA VAL A 331 -25.43 35.90 -1.00
C VAL A 331 -25.10 34.76 -1.99
N GLU A 332 -24.75 35.07 -3.24
CA GLU A 332 -24.55 34.06 -4.30
C GLU A 332 -23.19 33.34 -4.23
N GLY A 333 -22.23 33.78 -3.40
CA GLY A 333 -20.85 33.26 -3.42
C GLY A 333 -20.51 32.08 -2.47
N VAL A 334 -21.43 31.60 -1.62
CA VAL A 334 -21.14 30.53 -0.64
C VAL A 334 -21.51 29.13 -1.18
N PHE A 335 -22.28 29.07 -2.27
CA PHE A 335 -22.88 27.82 -2.77
C PHE A 335 -22.54 27.49 -4.23
N GLU A 336 -21.71 28.28 -4.92
CA GLU A 336 -21.26 27.98 -6.29
C GLU A 336 -19.80 27.51 -6.33
N GLY A 337 -19.58 26.27 -5.88
CA GLY A 337 -18.46 25.46 -6.37
C GLY A 337 -18.83 24.88 -7.72
N GLY A 338 -18.31 25.48 -8.80
CA GLY A 338 -18.63 25.13 -10.18
C GLY A 338 -18.33 23.67 -10.53
N GLY A 339 -19.36 22.95 -10.98
CA GLY A 339 -19.26 21.62 -11.56
C GLY A 339 -20.64 21.10 -11.92
N SER A 340 -20.94 21.03 -13.22
CA SER A 340 -22.21 20.54 -13.75
C SER A 340 -22.44 19.06 -13.38
N GLY A 341 -23.09 18.81 -12.24
CA GLY A 341 -23.50 17.46 -11.82
C GLY A 341 -23.74 17.22 -10.32
N GLY A 342 -23.37 18.14 -9.42
CA GLY A 342 -23.39 17.88 -7.96
C GLY A 342 -24.72 18.22 -7.26
N GLY A 343 -25.16 17.34 -6.35
CA GLY A 343 -26.18 17.66 -5.36
C GLY A 343 -25.71 18.72 -4.35
N ASP A 344 -26.59 19.11 -3.43
CA ASP A 344 -26.26 20.04 -2.34
C ASP A 344 -25.15 19.45 -1.44
N ALA A 345 -23.91 19.95 -1.57
CA ALA A 345 -22.74 19.47 -0.81
C ALA A 345 -22.97 19.52 0.71
N LEU A 346 -23.78 20.46 1.19
CA LEU A 346 -24.17 20.53 2.59
C LEU A 346 -25.07 19.36 2.98
N ALA A 347 -26.00 18.98 2.10
CA ALA A 347 -26.87 17.83 2.33
C ALA A 347 -26.08 16.51 2.36
N GLU A 348 -25.13 16.34 1.44
CA GLU A 348 -24.23 15.20 1.43
C GLU A 348 -23.33 15.16 2.68
N ALA A 349 -22.85 16.31 3.16
CA ALA A 349 -22.08 16.39 4.41
C ALA A 349 -22.90 15.94 5.62
N VAL A 350 -24.16 16.37 5.72
CA VAL A 350 -25.10 15.93 6.76
C VAL A 350 -25.37 14.43 6.67
N GLU A 351 -25.53 13.89 5.44
CA GLU A 351 -25.68 12.46 5.21
C GLU A 351 -24.46 11.67 5.70
N ILE A 352 -23.25 12.03 5.25
CA ILE A 352 -22.00 11.38 5.66
C ILE A 352 -21.87 11.41 7.18
N ARG A 353 -22.08 12.57 7.81
CA ARG A 353 -22.00 12.69 9.28
C ARG A 353 -23.01 11.78 9.97
N SER A 354 -24.25 11.73 9.49
CA SER A 354 -25.29 10.86 10.03
C SER A 354 -24.91 9.38 9.92
N LEU A 355 -24.38 8.96 8.77
CA LEU A 355 -23.93 7.60 8.53
C LEU A 355 -22.72 7.22 9.39
N LEU A 356 -21.75 8.12 9.58
CA LEU A 356 -20.60 7.91 10.46
C LEU A 356 -21.02 7.68 11.93
N ARG A 357 -22.05 8.38 12.42
CA ARG A 357 -22.56 8.14 13.79
C ARG A 357 -23.15 6.75 13.97
N ARG A 358 -23.48 6.06 12.88
CA ARG A 358 -23.98 4.68 12.89
C ARG A 358 -22.86 3.64 12.92
N ASN A 359 -21.58 4.02 13.06
CA ASN A 359 -20.49 3.07 13.32
C ASN A 359 -20.70 2.24 14.61
N VAL A 360 -21.59 2.68 15.52
CA VAL A 360 -22.08 1.85 16.64
C VAL A 360 -22.75 0.54 16.19
N GLU A 361 -23.22 0.49 14.94
CA GLU A 361 -23.79 -0.73 14.34
C GLU A 361 -22.74 -1.80 14.03
N GLU A 362 -21.43 -1.49 14.07
CA GLU A 362 -20.36 -2.46 13.84
C GLU A 362 -20.43 -3.62 14.83
N LEU A 363 -20.47 -3.32 16.13
CA LEU A 363 -20.63 -4.34 17.18
C LEU A 363 -21.98 -5.04 17.08
N ALA A 364 -23.05 -4.31 16.71
CA ALA A 364 -24.36 -4.92 16.49
C ALA A 364 -24.33 -5.93 15.33
N GLY A 365 -23.55 -5.67 14.27
CA GLY A 365 -23.31 -6.59 13.16
C GLY A 365 -22.61 -7.87 13.62
N VAL A 366 -21.59 -7.76 14.47
CA VAL A 366 -20.91 -8.93 15.06
C VAL A 366 -21.90 -9.75 15.91
N VAL A 367 -22.69 -9.10 16.76
CA VAL A 367 -23.69 -9.78 17.60
C VAL A 367 -24.75 -10.48 16.74
N LYS A 368 -25.24 -9.85 15.67
CA LYS A 368 -26.16 -10.48 14.72
C LYS A 368 -25.56 -11.72 14.07
N ALA A 369 -24.31 -11.65 13.63
CA ALA A 369 -23.61 -12.79 13.05
C ALA A 369 -23.51 -13.95 14.04
N LEU A 370 -23.15 -13.67 15.30
CA LEU A 370 -23.07 -14.66 16.37
C LEU A 370 -24.44 -15.24 16.77
N ASN A 371 -25.53 -14.48 16.60
CA ASN A 371 -26.90 -14.97 16.78
C ASN A 371 -27.42 -15.79 15.59
N GLY A 372 -26.65 -15.94 14.51
CA GLY A 372 -27.12 -16.60 13.28
C GLY A 372 -28.15 -15.76 12.49
N GLU A 373 -28.19 -14.45 12.71
CA GLU A 373 -29.06 -13.52 12.01
C GLU A 373 -28.45 -13.05 10.67
N TYR A 374 -29.29 -12.51 9.79
CA TYR A 374 -28.84 -11.96 8.51
C TYR A 374 -28.11 -10.62 8.68
N VAL A 375 -26.80 -10.61 8.44
CA VAL A 375 -25.99 -9.38 8.34
C VAL A 375 -26.19 -8.75 6.96
N LEU A 376 -26.67 -7.51 6.94
CA LEU A 376 -26.97 -6.79 5.69
C LEU A 376 -25.71 -6.63 4.82
N PRO A 377 -25.79 -6.89 3.50
CA PRO A 377 -24.68 -6.67 2.59
C PRO A 377 -24.48 -5.20 2.28
N ALA A 378 -23.26 -4.82 1.90
CA ALA A 378 -22.92 -3.50 1.38
C ALA A 378 -21.77 -3.62 0.36
N VAL A 379 -21.52 -2.57 -0.41
CA VAL A 379 -20.31 -2.50 -1.24
C VAL A 379 -19.14 -2.13 -0.32
N GLY A 380 -18.03 -2.87 -0.42
CA GLY A 380 -16.77 -2.44 0.20
C GLY A 380 -16.06 -1.44 -0.72
N GLY A 381 -15.46 -0.41 -0.14
CA GLY A 381 -14.90 0.72 -0.88
C GLY A 381 -14.33 1.77 0.06
N ASP A 382 -13.91 2.89 -0.52
CA ASP A 382 -13.26 3.98 0.21
C ASP A 382 -14.16 5.22 0.28
N LEU A 383 -14.27 5.90 1.43
CA LEU A 383 -15.13 7.08 1.54
C LEU A 383 -14.67 8.21 0.62
N LEU A 384 -13.36 8.47 0.52
CA LEU A 384 -12.82 9.56 -0.30
C LEU A 384 -13.08 9.34 -1.78
N ARG A 385 -13.11 8.07 -2.21
CA ARG A 385 -13.26 7.71 -3.62
C ARG A 385 -14.70 7.36 -4.02
N ASP A 386 -15.38 6.54 -3.23
CA ASP A 386 -16.69 5.94 -3.55
C ASP A 386 -17.86 6.68 -2.89
N GLY A 387 -17.60 7.64 -1.99
CA GLY A 387 -18.61 8.49 -1.38
C GLY A 387 -19.44 7.82 -0.27
N PRO A 388 -20.57 8.43 0.16
CA PRO A 388 -21.35 7.97 1.31
C PRO A 388 -21.90 6.55 1.17
N GLY A 389 -21.95 5.99 -0.04
CA GLY A 389 -22.48 4.64 -0.31
C GLY A 389 -21.70 3.49 0.36
N VAL A 390 -20.47 3.75 0.86
CA VAL A 390 -19.69 2.77 1.64
C VAL A 390 -20.08 2.76 3.12
N LEU A 391 -20.85 3.75 3.56
CA LEU A 391 -21.37 3.88 4.92
C LEU A 391 -22.87 3.51 4.97
N PRO A 392 -23.39 3.11 6.14
CA PRO A 392 -22.67 2.88 7.39
C PRO A 392 -21.93 1.54 7.37
N THR A 393 -20.97 1.40 8.26
CA THR A 393 -20.27 0.13 8.50
C THR A 393 -21.11 -0.84 9.34
N GLY A 394 -20.55 -1.97 9.74
CA GLY A 394 -21.29 -3.08 10.36
C GLY A 394 -22.07 -3.90 9.34
N ARG A 395 -21.50 -4.09 8.14
CA ARG A 395 -22.15 -4.74 6.99
C ARG A 395 -21.31 -5.88 6.43
N ASN A 396 -21.97 -6.81 5.75
CA ASN A 396 -21.33 -7.91 5.05
C ASN A 396 -20.86 -7.46 3.66
N ILE A 397 -19.75 -6.72 3.63
CA ILE A 397 -19.26 -6.08 2.41
C ILE A 397 -18.99 -7.07 1.28
N HIS A 398 -19.07 -6.61 0.04
CA HIS A 398 -18.70 -7.37 -1.16
C HIS A 398 -17.91 -6.51 -2.15
N ALA A 399 -17.22 -7.17 -3.08
CA ALA A 399 -16.50 -6.52 -4.18
C ALA A 399 -17.46 -6.12 -5.33
N LEU A 400 -17.03 -6.25 -6.58
CA LEU A 400 -17.77 -5.87 -7.79
C LEU A 400 -18.06 -7.06 -8.72
N ASP A 401 -18.85 -6.80 -9.78
CA ASP A 401 -19.08 -7.75 -10.88
C ASP A 401 -17.87 -7.78 -11.83
N PRO A 402 -17.07 -8.86 -11.84
CA PRO A 402 -15.81 -8.91 -12.60
C PRO A 402 -16.03 -8.90 -14.12
N TYR A 403 -17.24 -9.17 -14.61
CA TYR A 403 -17.56 -9.11 -16.04
C TYR A 403 -17.73 -7.68 -16.56
N ARG A 404 -17.68 -6.66 -15.70
CA ARG A 404 -17.81 -5.25 -16.08
C ARG A 404 -16.48 -4.50 -16.09
N MET A 405 -15.36 -5.21 -15.92
CA MET A 405 -14.02 -4.63 -15.79
C MET A 405 -13.31 -4.46 -17.16
N PRO A 406 -12.70 -3.30 -17.45
CA PRO A 406 -12.79 -2.06 -16.68
C PRO A 406 -14.14 -1.36 -16.89
N SER A 407 -14.58 -0.61 -15.88
CA SER A 407 -15.73 0.30 -16.04
C SER A 407 -15.40 1.40 -17.07
N PRO A 408 -16.39 2.08 -17.70
CA PRO A 408 -16.10 3.16 -18.64
C PRO A 408 -15.21 4.27 -18.06
N ALA A 409 -15.50 4.71 -16.82
CA ALA A 409 -14.73 5.74 -16.14
C ALA A 409 -13.31 5.26 -15.81
N ALA A 410 -13.17 4.01 -15.38
CA ALA A 410 -11.86 3.40 -15.11
C ALA A 410 -11.01 3.26 -16.38
N ALA A 411 -11.64 2.92 -17.51
CA ALA A 411 -10.95 2.84 -18.80
C ALA A 411 -10.44 4.22 -19.27
N ASP A 412 -11.26 5.27 -19.12
CA ASP A 412 -10.85 6.63 -19.46
C ASP A 412 -9.74 7.16 -18.53
N ARG A 413 -9.88 6.93 -17.23
CA ARG A 413 -8.87 7.31 -16.25
C ARG A 413 -7.56 6.54 -16.44
N GLY A 414 -7.62 5.23 -16.60
CA GLY A 414 -6.44 4.40 -16.90
C GLY A 414 -5.74 4.81 -18.19
N LYS A 415 -6.49 5.26 -19.20
CA LYS A 415 -5.90 5.87 -20.41
C LYS A 415 -5.12 7.16 -20.12
N ARG A 416 -5.68 8.06 -19.31
CA ARG A 416 -4.98 9.30 -18.92
C ARG A 416 -3.71 9.00 -18.12
N VAL A 417 -3.80 8.05 -17.18
CA VAL A 417 -2.65 7.57 -16.40
C VAL A 417 -1.57 7.00 -17.31
N ALA A 418 -1.92 6.07 -18.21
CA ALA A 418 -0.96 5.48 -19.14
C ALA A 418 -0.28 6.53 -20.03
N GLN A 419 -1.02 7.51 -20.54
CA GLN A 419 -0.43 8.61 -21.32
C GLN A 419 0.56 9.41 -20.47
N ALA A 420 0.19 9.77 -19.24
CA ALA A 420 1.09 10.51 -18.34
C ALA A 420 2.36 9.71 -17.99
N ILE A 421 2.26 8.38 -17.86
CA ILE A 421 3.43 7.49 -17.66
C ILE A 421 4.35 7.49 -18.88
N LEU A 422 3.77 7.46 -20.10
CA LEU A 422 4.56 7.54 -21.34
C LEU A 422 5.21 8.92 -21.49
N ASP A 423 4.51 9.99 -21.12
CA ASP A 423 5.05 11.36 -21.14
C ASP A 423 6.20 11.50 -20.12
N GLN A 424 6.02 11.01 -18.89
CA GLN A 424 7.06 10.97 -17.86
C GLN A 424 8.28 10.16 -18.33
N HIS A 425 8.06 8.99 -18.96
CA HIS A 425 9.14 8.16 -19.46
C HIS A 425 9.88 8.84 -20.62
N THR A 426 9.17 9.33 -21.63
CA THR A 426 9.78 9.95 -22.82
C THR A 426 10.55 11.23 -22.47
N ALA A 427 10.05 12.03 -21.53
CA ALA A 427 10.77 13.19 -21.01
C ALA A 427 12.12 12.83 -20.37
N ALA A 428 12.19 11.68 -19.66
CA ALA A 428 13.42 11.19 -19.03
C ALA A 428 14.32 10.34 -19.96
N ASN A 429 13.94 10.15 -21.23
CA ASN A 429 14.60 9.23 -22.16
C ASN A 429 14.73 9.82 -23.59
N ASP A 430 14.97 11.13 -23.72
CA ASP A 430 15.20 11.80 -25.01
C ASP A 430 14.09 11.54 -26.06
N GLY A 431 12.84 11.42 -25.60
CA GLY A 431 11.67 11.14 -26.44
C GLY A 431 11.46 9.66 -26.81
N ALA A 432 12.30 8.74 -26.32
CA ALA A 432 12.12 7.31 -26.54
C ALA A 432 10.98 6.74 -25.69
N TYR A 433 10.17 5.86 -26.28
CA TYR A 433 9.13 5.11 -25.56
C TYR A 433 9.76 3.91 -24.84
N PRO A 434 9.20 3.49 -23.69
CA PRO A 434 9.64 2.27 -23.05
C PRO A 434 9.30 1.07 -23.93
N GLU A 435 10.19 0.10 -24.05
CA GLU A 435 9.88 -1.13 -24.78
C GLU A 435 8.94 -2.05 -23.98
N THR A 436 9.25 -2.23 -22.69
CA THR A 436 8.41 -2.99 -21.75
C THR A 436 8.12 -2.20 -20.48
N VAL A 437 6.85 -2.21 -20.06
CA VAL A 437 6.38 -1.65 -18.79
C VAL A 437 5.79 -2.77 -17.93
N SER A 438 6.25 -2.91 -16.69
CA SER A 438 5.60 -3.80 -15.72
C SER A 438 4.42 -3.09 -15.08
N VAL A 439 3.22 -3.65 -15.16
CA VAL A 439 2.02 -3.13 -14.51
C VAL A 439 1.58 -4.10 -13.44
N ASN A 440 1.53 -3.62 -12.20
CA ASN A 440 0.99 -4.39 -11.10
C ASN A 440 -0.54 -4.39 -11.13
N LEU A 441 -1.14 -5.58 -11.10
CA LEU A 441 -2.59 -5.80 -11.07
C LEU A 441 -2.98 -6.37 -9.71
N TRP A 442 -3.40 -5.54 -8.77
CA TRP A 442 -3.83 -6.01 -7.44
C TRP A 442 -5.34 -6.08 -7.33
N GLY A 443 -5.81 -7.04 -6.53
CA GLY A 443 -7.22 -7.09 -6.17
C GLY A 443 -7.68 -5.83 -5.41
N LEU A 444 -6.79 -5.23 -4.61
CA LEU A 444 -7.08 -4.06 -3.78
C LEU A 444 -7.43 -2.84 -4.65
N ASP A 445 -6.52 -2.42 -5.54
CA ASP A 445 -6.77 -1.32 -6.47
C ASP A 445 -7.91 -1.68 -7.43
N ALA A 446 -7.87 -2.84 -8.08
CA ALA A 446 -8.78 -3.12 -9.19
C ALA A 446 -10.25 -3.14 -8.77
N ILE A 447 -10.55 -3.51 -7.52
CA ILE A 447 -11.90 -3.44 -6.97
C ILE A 447 -12.33 -2.00 -6.73
N LYS A 448 -11.55 -1.21 -5.99
CA LYS A 448 -11.89 0.19 -5.67
C LYS A 448 -11.92 1.07 -6.93
N THR A 449 -10.97 0.83 -7.84
CA THR A 449 -10.83 1.59 -9.07
C THR A 449 -11.78 1.14 -10.17
N LYS A 450 -12.44 -0.02 -9.99
CA LYS A 450 -13.26 -0.68 -11.02
C LYS A 450 -12.44 -0.99 -12.29
N GLY A 451 -11.13 -1.26 -12.10
CA GLY A 451 -10.16 -1.69 -13.10
C GLY A 451 -9.37 -0.57 -13.78
N GLU A 452 -8.91 0.47 -13.06
CA GLU A 452 -8.02 1.49 -13.64
C GLU A 452 -6.70 0.89 -14.12
N SER A 453 -6.05 0.04 -13.32
CA SER A 453 -4.89 -0.76 -13.72
C SER A 453 -5.09 -1.58 -15.00
N VAL A 454 -6.26 -2.19 -15.20
CA VAL A 454 -6.60 -2.86 -16.47
C VAL A 454 -6.73 -1.83 -17.61
N GLY A 455 -7.32 -0.66 -17.35
CA GLY A 455 -7.36 0.45 -18.29
C GLY A 455 -5.97 0.93 -18.72
N ILE A 456 -5.01 0.99 -17.79
CA ILE A 456 -3.59 1.31 -18.08
C ILE A 456 -3.01 0.28 -19.05
N VAL A 457 -3.17 -1.02 -18.76
CA VAL A 457 -2.69 -2.10 -19.64
C VAL A 457 -3.28 -1.96 -21.05
N LEU A 458 -4.60 -1.72 -21.15
CA LEU A 458 -5.26 -1.57 -22.44
C LEU A 458 -4.70 -0.38 -23.23
N GLU A 459 -4.47 0.77 -22.59
CA GLU A 459 -3.88 1.92 -23.30
C GLU A 459 -2.43 1.62 -23.71
N LEU A 460 -1.57 1.07 -22.85
CA LEU A 460 -0.18 0.73 -23.20
C LEU A 460 -0.10 -0.19 -24.43
N VAL A 461 -0.91 -1.25 -24.46
CA VAL A 461 -1.01 -2.20 -25.59
C VAL A 461 -1.66 -1.57 -26.83
N GLY A 462 -2.48 -0.53 -26.66
CA GLY A 462 -3.29 0.06 -27.73
C GLY A 462 -4.54 -0.78 -28.01
N ALA A 463 -5.37 -0.97 -27.00
CA ALA A 463 -6.57 -1.79 -27.03
C ALA A 463 -7.78 -1.09 -26.38
N ARG A 464 -8.99 -1.57 -26.66
CA ARG A 464 -10.25 -1.05 -26.09
C ARG A 464 -11.20 -2.16 -25.66
N ALA A 465 -11.92 -1.94 -24.56
CA ALA A 465 -12.92 -2.89 -24.07
C ALA A 465 -14.18 -2.91 -24.96
N VAL A 466 -14.57 -4.10 -25.41
CA VAL A 466 -15.80 -4.35 -26.19
C VAL A 466 -16.85 -4.92 -25.26
N LYS A 467 -18.04 -4.31 -25.29
CA LYS A 467 -19.17 -4.70 -24.45
C LYS A 467 -20.27 -5.32 -25.28
N GLU A 468 -20.92 -6.34 -24.74
CA GLU A 468 -22.19 -6.83 -25.26
C GLU A 468 -23.36 -5.98 -24.74
N GLY A 469 -24.58 -6.21 -25.25
CA GLY A 469 -25.76 -5.41 -24.92
C GLY A 469 -26.15 -5.37 -23.43
N THR A 470 -25.67 -6.32 -22.62
CA THR A 470 -25.89 -6.34 -21.15
C THR A 470 -24.92 -5.45 -20.37
N GLY A 471 -23.91 -4.90 -21.05
CA GLY A 471 -22.82 -4.12 -20.46
C GLY A 471 -21.62 -4.96 -20.01
N ARG A 472 -21.65 -6.29 -20.16
CA ARG A 472 -20.49 -7.16 -19.89
C ARG A 472 -19.39 -6.94 -20.92
N VAL A 473 -18.16 -6.89 -20.46
CA VAL A 473 -16.96 -6.86 -21.29
C VAL A 473 -16.69 -8.29 -21.77
N VAL A 474 -16.65 -8.47 -23.09
CA VAL A 474 -16.51 -9.78 -23.73
C VAL A 474 -15.22 -9.93 -24.51
N ARG A 475 -14.51 -8.82 -24.79
CA ARG A 475 -13.24 -8.80 -25.53
C ARG A 475 -12.49 -7.50 -25.29
N TYR A 476 -11.16 -7.55 -25.34
CA TYR A 476 -10.29 -6.38 -25.49
C TYR A 476 -9.78 -6.30 -26.94
N GLU A 477 -10.29 -5.37 -27.74
CA GLU A 477 -9.97 -5.27 -29.17
C GLU A 477 -8.72 -4.43 -29.41
N LEU A 478 -7.85 -4.85 -30.34
CA LEU A 478 -6.68 -4.04 -30.71
C LEU A 478 -7.13 -2.82 -31.51
N ILE A 479 -6.61 -1.65 -31.15
CA ILE A 479 -6.75 -0.41 -31.90
C ILE A 479 -5.71 -0.46 -33.04
N PRO A 480 -6.07 -0.17 -34.31
CA PRO A 480 -5.12 -0.10 -35.41
C PRO A 480 -3.96 0.88 -35.12
N LEU A 481 -2.73 0.53 -35.52
CA LEU A 481 -1.53 1.36 -35.26
C LEU A 481 -1.65 2.81 -35.77
N ASP A 482 -2.40 3.04 -36.85
CA ASP A 482 -2.60 4.38 -37.42
C ASP A 482 -3.54 5.25 -36.58
N GLU A 483 -4.39 4.65 -35.73
CA GLU A 483 -5.24 5.35 -34.76
C GLU A 483 -4.47 5.71 -33.47
N MET A 484 -3.28 5.13 -33.25
CA MET A 484 -2.48 5.28 -32.03
C MET A 484 -1.57 6.52 -32.04
N ARG A 485 -1.86 7.53 -32.87
CA ARG A 485 -1.17 8.84 -32.87
C ARG A 485 0.37 8.76 -32.96
N GLY A 486 0.89 7.76 -33.65
CA GLY A 486 2.33 7.60 -33.91
C GLY A 486 3.14 6.90 -32.83
N ARG A 487 2.58 6.58 -31.66
CA ARG A 487 3.28 5.76 -30.65
C ARG A 487 3.26 4.26 -30.99
N PRO A 488 4.24 3.47 -30.52
CA PRO A 488 4.22 2.02 -30.62
C PRO A 488 3.21 1.39 -29.64
N ARG A 489 2.92 0.10 -29.83
CA ARG A 489 2.39 -0.76 -28.77
C ARG A 489 3.52 -1.07 -27.80
N ILE A 490 3.29 -0.80 -26.53
CA ILE A 490 4.23 -1.06 -25.46
C ILE A 490 4.04 -2.50 -25.00
N ASP A 491 5.14 -3.24 -24.80
CA ASP A 491 5.06 -4.56 -24.19
C ASP A 491 4.80 -4.44 -22.69
N VAL A 492 4.07 -5.40 -22.11
CA VAL A 492 3.61 -5.28 -20.74
C VAL A 492 3.85 -6.56 -19.96
N LEU A 493 4.60 -6.48 -18.86
CA LEU A 493 4.63 -7.51 -17.84
C LEU A 493 3.49 -7.25 -16.85
N CYS A 494 2.39 -8.01 -16.95
CA CYS A 494 1.29 -7.94 -15.99
C CYS A 494 1.62 -8.81 -14.77
N ASN A 495 2.19 -8.21 -13.72
CA ASN A 495 2.38 -8.88 -12.44
C ASN A 495 1.07 -8.84 -11.64
N MET A 496 0.45 -9.99 -11.42
CA MET A 496 -0.83 -10.12 -10.74
C MET A 496 -0.65 -10.61 -9.32
N SER A 497 -1.33 -9.98 -8.36
CA SER A 497 -1.46 -10.59 -7.04
C SER A 497 -2.30 -11.87 -7.11
N GLY A 498 -2.08 -12.81 -6.19
CA GLY A 498 -2.90 -14.04 -6.13
C GLY A 498 -4.40 -13.76 -5.96
N ILE A 499 -4.75 -12.66 -5.28
CA ILE A 499 -6.14 -12.18 -5.15
C ILE A 499 -6.71 -11.79 -6.52
N PHE A 500 -5.95 -11.04 -7.33
CA PHE A 500 -6.39 -10.64 -8.67
C PHE A 500 -6.61 -11.86 -9.57
N ARG A 501 -5.62 -12.77 -9.59
CA ARG A 501 -5.68 -14.06 -10.30
C ARG A 501 -6.97 -14.84 -9.98
N ASP A 502 -7.30 -14.96 -8.70
CA ASP A 502 -8.43 -15.78 -8.24
C ASP A 502 -9.78 -15.05 -8.36
N SER A 503 -9.78 -13.72 -8.35
CA SER A 503 -11.01 -12.91 -8.39
C SER A 503 -11.45 -12.56 -9.81
N PHE A 504 -10.51 -12.45 -10.75
CA PHE A 504 -10.75 -11.88 -12.08
C PHE A 504 -10.31 -12.82 -13.22
N ALA A 505 -10.48 -14.14 -13.05
CA ALA A 505 -10.10 -15.13 -14.07
C ALA A 505 -10.68 -14.84 -15.47
N ASN A 506 -11.86 -14.24 -15.57
CA ASN A 506 -12.42 -13.79 -16.84
C ASN A 506 -11.58 -12.67 -17.48
N VAL A 507 -11.14 -11.67 -16.71
CA VAL A 507 -10.29 -10.57 -17.17
C VAL A 507 -8.93 -11.09 -17.61
N VAL A 508 -8.33 -11.99 -16.81
CA VAL A 508 -7.06 -12.67 -17.15
C VAL A 508 -7.17 -13.38 -18.51
N GLY A 509 -8.25 -14.14 -18.74
CA GLY A 509 -8.47 -14.77 -20.04
C GLY A 509 -8.66 -13.79 -21.20
N LEU A 510 -9.29 -12.63 -20.97
CA LEU A 510 -9.46 -11.60 -22.00
C LEU A 510 -8.13 -10.87 -22.31
N LEU A 511 -7.27 -10.66 -21.32
CA LEU A 511 -5.95 -10.06 -21.50
C LEU A 511 -5.00 -11.03 -22.22
N ASP A 512 -5.00 -12.31 -21.88
CA ASP A 512 -4.19 -13.33 -22.58
C ASP A 512 -4.53 -13.39 -24.08
N ASP A 513 -5.82 -13.39 -24.41
CA ASP A 513 -6.31 -13.30 -25.79
C ASP A 513 -5.81 -12.04 -26.52
N LEU A 514 -5.74 -10.92 -25.81
CA LEU A 514 -5.23 -9.66 -26.35
C LEU A 514 -3.72 -9.78 -26.67
N PHE A 515 -2.91 -10.30 -25.75
CA PHE A 515 -1.47 -10.46 -25.94
C PHE A 515 -1.14 -11.46 -27.04
N GLN A 516 -1.86 -12.58 -27.14
CA GLN A 516 -1.71 -13.53 -28.25
C GLN A 516 -1.97 -12.87 -29.61
N ARG A 517 -3.03 -12.04 -29.71
CA ARG A 517 -3.31 -11.29 -30.94
C ARG A 517 -2.29 -10.20 -31.23
N ALA A 518 -1.77 -9.52 -30.21
CA ALA A 518 -0.75 -8.49 -30.37
C ALA A 518 0.59 -9.09 -30.83
N ALA A 519 1.02 -10.20 -30.24
CA ALA A 519 2.23 -10.94 -30.64
C ALA A 519 2.10 -11.50 -32.07
N GLY A 520 0.94 -12.09 -32.39
CA GLY A 520 0.63 -12.70 -33.68
C GLY A 520 0.26 -11.72 -34.82
N ALA A 521 0.38 -10.40 -34.62
CA ALA A 521 -0.01 -9.40 -35.60
C ALA A 521 0.97 -9.30 -36.78
N VAL A 522 0.94 -10.26 -37.72
CA VAL A 522 1.93 -10.41 -38.83
C VAL A 522 2.11 -9.15 -39.69
N GLY A 523 1.08 -8.30 -39.81
CA GLY A 523 1.14 -7.06 -40.59
C GLY A 523 1.74 -5.85 -39.87
N GLU A 524 2.08 -5.97 -38.58
CA GLU A 524 2.64 -4.87 -37.80
C GLU A 524 4.17 -4.93 -37.76
N ASP A 525 4.80 -3.78 -37.99
CA ASP A 525 6.25 -3.59 -37.84
C ASP A 525 6.66 -3.82 -36.37
N PRO A 526 7.62 -4.73 -36.06
CA PRO A 526 8.14 -4.94 -34.71
C PRO A 526 8.66 -3.66 -34.02
N GLN A 527 9.13 -2.65 -34.76
CA GLN A 527 9.55 -1.37 -34.19
C GLN A 527 8.36 -0.49 -33.75
N ARG A 528 7.14 -0.85 -34.16
CA ARG A 528 5.88 -0.19 -33.75
C ARG A 528 5.02 -1.09 -32.85
N ASN A 529 5.45 -2.32 -32.59
CA ASN A 529 4.78 -3.28 -31.73
C ASN A 529 5.84 -4.09 -30.96
N PHE A 530 6.17 -3.60 -29.75
CA PHE A 530 7.20 -4.22 -28.93
C PHE A 530 6.77 -5.60 -28.38
N ILE A 531 5.47 -5.84 -28.21
CA ILE A 531 4.93 -7.17 -27.85
C ILE A 531 5.32 -8.20 -28.90
N ARG A 532 5.12 -7.85 -30.18
CA ARG A 532 5.50 -8.69 -31.32
C ARG A 532 7.01 -8.83 -31.45
N LYS A 533 7.75 -7.73 -31.29
CA LYS A 533 9.23 -7.74 -31.29
C LYS A 533 9.78 -8.77 -30.30
N HIS A 534 9.41 -8.66 -29.03
CA HIS A 534 9.92 -9.54 -27.98
C HIS A 534 9.40 -10.98 -28.14
N ALA A 535 8.15 -11.17 -28.58
CA ALA A 535 7.64 -12.50 -28.87
C ALA A 535 8.44 -13.21 -29.97
N MET A 536 8.78 -12.51 -31.06
CA MET A 536 9.61 -13.07 -32.13
C MET A 536 11.03 -13.40 -31.68
N GLU A 537 11.62 -12.57 -30.82
CA GLU A 537 12.94 -12.81 -30.23
C GLU A 537 12.94 -14.06 -29.34
N MET A 538 11.90 -14.22 -28.51
CA MET A 538 11.71 -15.41 -27.67
C MET A 538 11.44 -16.68 -28.51
N GLU A 539 10.61 -16.60 -29.55
CA GLU A 539 10.36 -17.71 -30.48
C GLU A 539 11.65 -18.14 -31.20
N ALA A 540 12.47 -17.18 -31.62
CA ALA A 540 13.78 -17.46 -32.24
C ALA A 540 14.76 -18.14 -31.26
N ALA A 541 14.62 -17.86 -29.96
CA ALA A 541 15.36 -18.54 -28.89
C ALA A 541 14.75 -19.91 -28.51
N GLY A 542 13.64 -20.33 -29.13
CA GLY A 542 12.97 -21.60 -28.85
C GLY A 542 12.13 -21.61 -27.57
N ILE A 543 11.75 -20.44 -27.05
CA ILE A 543 10.96 -20.32 -25.83
C ILE A 543 9.48 -20.54 -26.14
N ASP A 544 8.88 -21.52 -25.46
CA ASP A 544 7.46 -21.86 -25.60
C ASP A 544 6.55 -20.78 -25.00
N ASN A 545 5.41 -20.53 -25.66
CA ASN A 545 4.42 -19.53 -25.27
C ASN A 545 5.02 -18.12 -25.08
N ALA A 546 5.78 -17.67 -26.09
CA ALA A 546 6.40 -16.34 -26.14
C ALA A 546 5.43 -15.15 -25.99
N SER A 547 4.11 -15.37 -26.09
CA SER A 547 3.07 -14.37 -25.85
C SER A 547 2.63 -14.22 -24.38
N ALA A 548 3.10 -15.07 -23.47
CA ALA A 548 2.71 -14.99 -22.06
C ALA A 548 3.16 -13.68 -21.41
N ARG A 549 2.23 -12.95 -20.80
CA ARG A 549 2.46 -11.65 -20.12
C ARG A 549 1.84 -11.54 -18.74
N LEU A 550 1.00 -12.49 -18.35
CA LEU A 550 0.23 -12.47 -17.10
C LEU A 550 0.88 -13.43 -16.10
N PHE A 551 1.62 -12.89 -15.14
CA PHE A 551 2.44 -13.65 -14.19
C PHE A 551 1.90 -13.50 -12.77
N SER A 552 1.97 -14.57 -11.99
CA SER A 552 1.57 -14.58 -10.57
C SER A 552 2.24 -15.74 -9.83
N ASN A 553 1.87 -15.92 -8.56
CA ASN A 553 2.24 -17.08 -7.77
C ASN A 553 1.57 -18.36 -8.29
N PRO A 554 2.09 -19.56 -7.98
CA PRO A 554 1.43 -20.84 -8.27
C PRO A 554 -0.03 -20.89 -7.81
N PRO A 555 -0.88 -21.74 -8.43
CA PRO A 555 -2.28 -21.87 -8.01
C PRO A 555 -2.40 -22.24 -6.53
N GLY A 556 -3.15 -21.44 -5.76
CA GLY A 556 -3.34 -21.65 -4.32
C GLY A 556 -2.29 -20.99 -3.43
N ASP A 557 -1.22 -20.44 -4.01
CA ASP A 557 -0.21 -19.66 -3.30
C ASP A 557 -0.49 -18.15 -3.43
N TYR A 558 0.02 -17.40 -2.45
CA TYR A 558 -0.08 -15.96 -2.32
C TYR A 558 1.23 -15.38 -1.77
N GLY A 559 1.51 -14.12 -2.09
CA GLY A 559 2.65 -13.39 -1.56
C GLY A 559 4.00 -13.73 -2.20
N SER A 560 4.92 -12.77 -2.18
CA SER A 560 6.24 -12.87 -2.79
C SER A 560 7.32 -13.46 -1.88
N MET A 561 7.02 -13.68 -0.59
CA MET A 561 7.97 -14.05 0.47
C MET A 561 9.07 -13.03 0.76
N VAL A 562 9.23 -11.99 -0.06
CA VAL A 562 10.21 -10.92 0.18
C VAL A 562 9.91 -10.20 1.50
N ASN A 563 8.64 -9.97 1.82
CA ASN A 563 8.21 -9.41 3.11
C ASN A 563 8.66 -10.26 4.31
N GLU A 564 8.57 -11.60 4.20
CA GLU A 564 9.02 -12.52 5.25
C GLU A 564 10.54 -12.49 5.42
N ARG A 565 11.29 -12.44 4.31
CA ARG A 565 12.75 -12.34 4.35
C ARG A 565 13.22 -11.02 4.98
N VAL A 566 12.62 -9.90 4.58
CA VAL A 566 12.88 -8.59 5.17
C VAL A 566 12.48 -8.57 6.66
N GLY A 567 11.31 -9.10 7.00
CA GLY A 567 10.82 -9.18 8.38
C GLY A 567 11.78 -9.93 9.32
N THR A 568 12.27 -11.08 8.87
CA THR A 568 13.22 -11.94 9.61
C THR A 568 14.68 -11.46 9.53
N GLY A 569 15.02 -10.58 8.59
CA GLY A 569 16.41 -10.20 8.30
C GLY A 569 17.22 -11.30 7.59
N ALA A 570 16.56 -12.36 7.09
CA ALA A 570 17.20 -13.53 6.49
C ALA A 570 17.49 -13.32 4.99
N TRP A 571 18.37 -12.36 4.68
CA TRP A 571 18.81 -12.01 3.32
C TRP A 571 20.16 -11.30 3.37
N GLU A 572 20.93 -11.34 2.28
CA GLU A 572 22.26 -10.71 2.17
C GLU A 572 22.20 -9.39 1.40
N ASP A 573 21.59 -9.38 0.21
CA ASP A 573 21.49 -8.22 -0.67
C ASP A 573 20.13 -8.13 -1.41
N GLY A 574 19.95 -7.03 -2.16
CA GLY A 574 18.71 -6.80 -2.93
C GLY A 574 18.50 -7.76 -4.10
N ARG A 575 19.58 -8.32 -4.69
CA ARG A 575 19.48 -9.30 -5.77
C ARG A 575 18.84 -10.58 -5.26
N GLU A 576 19.20 -11.02 -4.07
CA GLU A 576 18.60 -12.19 -3.43
C GLU A 576 17.08 -12.04 -3.22
N LEU A 577 16.62 -10.83 -2.90
CA LEU A 577 15.19 -10.52 -2.78
C LEU A 577 14.49 -10.49 -4.15
N GLY A 578 15.15 -9.93 -5.16
CA GLY A 578 14.70 -9.98 -6.56
C GLY A 578 14.54 -11.42 -7.07
N ASP A 579 15.53 -12.28 -6.80
CA ASP A 579 15.50 -13.71 -7.17
C ASP A 579 14.39 -14.46 -6.43
N THR A 580 14.20 -14.15 -5.15
CA THR A 580 13.09 -14.69 -4.34
C THR A 580 11.74 -14.38 -4.99
N TRP A 581 11.54 -13.13 -5.40
CA TRP A 581 10.32 -12.71 -6.10
C TRP A 581 10.18 -13.39 -7.47
N ALA A 582 11.24 -13.37 -8.29
CA ALA A 582 11.20 -13.93 -9.65
C ALA A 582 10.88 -15.42 -9.64
N ALA A 583 11.49 -16.19 -8.73
CA ALA A 583 11.23 -17.63 -8.58
C ALA A 583 9.77 -17.92 -8.19
N ARG A 584 9.18 -17.07 -7.35
CA ARG A 584 7.79 -17.24 -6.89
C ARG A 584 6.74 -16.72 -7.84
N ASN A 585 7.09 -15.80 -8.75
CA ASN A 585 6.15 -15.17 -9.66
C ASN A 585 6.31 -15.64 -11.12
N ALA A 586 7.16 -16.63 -11.40
CA ALA A 586 7.41 -17.20 -12.73
C ALA A 586 6.28 -18.07 -13.30
N PHE A 587 5.02 -17.91 -12.86
CA PHE A 587 3.90 -18.74 -13.30
C PHE A 587 2.91 -17.93 -14.12
N SER A 588 2.70 -18.35 -15.37
CA SER A 588 1.82 -17.69 -16.32
C SER A 588 0.37 -18.16 -16.21
N TYR A 589 -0.56 -17.26 -16.55
CA TYR A 589 -1.99 -17.49 -16.54
C TYR A 589 -2.67 -16.97 -17.81
N GLY A 590 -3.72 -17.63 -18.25
CA GLY A 590 -4.44 -17.27 -19.47
C GLY A 590 -5.64 -18.17 -19.75
N LYS A 591 -6.06 -18.23 -21.02
CA LYS A 591 -7.14 -19.09 -21.48
C LYS A 591 -6.71 -20.56 -21.51
N GLY A 592 -7.71 -21.45 -21.42
CA GLY A 592 -7.51 -22.88 -21.60
C GLY A 592 -6.70 -23.50 -20.46
N ALA A 593 -5.56 -24.09 -20.82
CA ALA A 593 -4.69 -24.85 -19.91
C ALA A 593 -3.63 -23.99 -19.21
N GLU A 594 -3.42 -22.73 -19.62
CA GLU A 594 -2.45 -21.83 -18.99
C GLU A 594 -2.99 -21.35 -17.63
N ARG A 595 -2.76 -22.13 -16.58
CA ARG A 595 -3.31 -21.92 -15.24
C ARG A 595 -2.24 -22.10 -14.16
N GLY A 596 -1.21 -21.26 -14.22
CA GLY A 596 -0.03 -21.37 -13.37
C GLY A 596 1.02 -22.30 -13.96
N ALA A 597 1.27 -22.20 -15.27
CA ALA A 597 2.37 -22.91 -15.91
C ALA A 597 3.68 -22.18 -15.63
N ALA A 598 4.74 -22.91 -15.25
CA ALA A 598 6.04 -22.28 -15.03
C ALA A 598 6.63 -21.79 -16.36
N ARG A 599 6.95 -20.48 -16.44
CA ARG A 599 7.56 -19.80 -17.60
C ARG A 599 8.73 -18.89 -17.16
N PRO A 600 9.76 -19.43 -16.46
CA PRO A 600 10.88 -18.60 -15.98
C PRO A 600 11.65 -17.93 -17.11
N GLU A 601 11.77 -18.58 -18.27
CA GLU A 601 12.47 -18.06 -19.45
C GLU A 601 11.76 -16.83 -20.05
N VAL A 602 10.43 -16.87 -20.13
CA VAL A 602 9.61 -15.72 -20.58
C VAL A 602 9.68 -14.60 -19.56
N LEU A 603 9.53 -14.89 -18.26
CA LEU A 603 9.63 -13.87 -17.21
C LEU A 603 11.01 -13.19 -17.25
N ALA A 604 12.10 -13.95 -17.35
CA ALA A 604 13.45 -13.41 -17.42
C ALA A 604 13.64 -12.50 -18.65
N ALA A 605 13.09 -12.86 -19.82
CA ALA A 605 13.11 -12.01 -21.00
C ALA A 605 12.35 -10.69 -20.79
N LEU A 606 11.18 -10.74 -20.16
CA LEU A 606 10.40 -9.54 -19.83
C LEU A 606 11.12 -8.65 -18.82
N LEU A 607 11.72 -9.23 -17.77
CA LEU A 607 12.49 -8.49 -16.77
C LEU A 607 13.68 -7.75 -17.40
N ARG A 608 14.42 -8.39 -18.31
CA ARG A 608 15.52 -7.74 -19.06
C ARG A 608 15.06 -6.52 -19.86
N SER A 609 13.90 -6.61 -20.52
CA SER A 609 13.34 -5.52 -21.32
C SER A 609 12.56 -4.47 -20.50
N THR A 610 12.25 -4.73 -19.23
CA THR A 610 11.43 -3.83 -18.40
C THR A 610 12.18 -2.54 -18.10
N GLU A 611 11.64 -1.39 -18.49
CA GLU A 611 12.27 -0.09 -18.24
C GLU A 611 11.53 0.74 -17.19
N ARG A 612 10.25 0.43 -16.95
CA ARG A 612 9.44 1.11 -15.94
C ARG A 612 8.46 0.15 -15.27
N VAL A 613 8.29 0.29 -13.96
CA VAL A 613 7.23 -0.36 -13.16
C VAL A 613 6.13 0.65 -12.87
N VAL A 614 4.87 0.22 -12.86
CA VAL A 614 3.71 1.04 -12.53
C VAL A 614 2.99 0.41 -11.34
N GLN A 615 2.80 1.19 -10.30
CA GLN A 615 2.03 0.82 -9.12
C GLN A 615 0.96 1.87 -8.83
N GLU A 616 -0.31 1.43 -8.75
CA GLU A 616 -1.39 2.26 -8.23
C GLU A 616 -1.44 2.19 -6.70
N VAL A 617 -1.67 3.31 -6.03
CA VAL A 617 -1.96 3.39 -4.59
C VAL A 617 -3.41 3.84 -4.47
N ASP A 618 -4.26 3.00 -3.89
CA ASP A 618 -5.71 3.15 -3.98
C ASP A 618 -6.37 3.90 -2.82
N SER A 619 -5.69 4.08 -1.69
CA SER A 619 -6.21 4.86 -0.56
C SER A 619 -5.12 5.49 0.30
N VAL A 620 -5.54 6.40 1.17
CA VAL A 620 -4.65 7.12 2.09
C VAL A 620 -4.14 6.21 3.21
N GLU A 621 -4.95 5.25 3.66
CA GLU A 621 -4.63 4.31 4.74
C GLU A 621 -3.61 3.26 4.33
N TYR A 622 -3.54 2.95 3.05
CA TYR A 622 -2.67 1.91 2.48
C TYR A 622 -1.67 2.53 1.50
N GLY A 623 -0.84 3.43 2.03
CA GLY A 623 0.30 3.99 1.31
C GLY A 623 1.50 3.02 1.23
N LEU A 624 2.53 3.45 0.51
CA LEU A 624 3.76 2.68 0.25
C LEU A 624 4.49 2.28 1.54
N THR A 625 4.32 3.04 2.61
CA THR A 625 4.98 2.80 3.90
C THR A 625 4.07 2.16 4.96
N ASP A 626 2.78 1.98 4.65
CA ASP A 626 1.80 1.41 5.58
C ASP A 626 1.72 -0.11 5.49
N ILE A 627 1.93 -0.67 4.31
CA ILE A 627 1.83 -2.11 4.06
C ILE A 627 3.10 -2.65 3.39
N GLN A 628 3.48 -3.87 3.76
CA GLN A 628 4.72 -4.51 3.30
C GLN A 628 4.66 -5.00 1.85
N GLU A 629 3.45 -5.19 1.35
CA GLU A 629 3.12 -5.73 0.05
C GLU A 629 3.76 -4.92 -1.09
N TYR A 630 3.85 -3.59 -0.95
CA TYR A 630 4.42 -2.72 -1.99
C TYR A 630 5.92 -2.92 -2.17
N TYR A 631 6.75 -2.83 -1.11
CA TYR A 631 8.20 -3.08 -1.29
C TYR A 631 8.46 -4.54 -1.68
N ALA A 632 7.66 -5.46 -1.14
CA ALA A 632 7.81 -6.89 -1.38
C ALA A 632 7.43 -7.33 -2.80
N ASN A 633 6.73 -6.49 -3.58
CA ASN A 633 6.38 -6.78 -4.97
C ASN A 633 6.92 -5.69 -5.90
N THR A 634 6.50 -4.44 -5.75
CA THR A 634 6.97 -3.32 -6.60
C THR A 634 8.47 -3.14 -6.50
N GLY A 635 8.99 -3.01 -5.27
CA GLY A 635 10.44 -2.95 -5.05
C GLY A 635 11.13 -4.22 -5.54
N ALA A 636 10.62 -5.39 -5.19
CA ALA A 636 11.22 -6.66 -5.58
C ALA A 636 11.27 -6.89 -7.11
N ILE A 637 10.30 -6.39 -7.87
CA ILE A 637 10.32 -6.39 -9.34
C ILE A 637 11.44 -5.49 -9.87
N ILE A 638 11.62 -4.30 -9.28
CA ILE A 638 12.71 -3.40 -9.63
C ILE A 638 14.04 -4.10 -9.42
N ALA A 639 14.25 -4.73 -8.24
CA ALA A 639 15.43 -5.52 -7.95
C ALA A 639 15.63 -6.67 -8.96
N ALA A 640 14.58 -7.45 -9.25
CA ALA A 640 14.64 -8.57 -10.20
C ALA A 640 14.96 -8.12 -11.63
N ALA A 641 14.37 -7.01 -12.09
CA ALA A 641 14.60 -6.47 -13.42
C ALA A 641 16.00 -5.85 -13.56
N ASN A 642 16.47 -5.13 -12.53
CA ASN A 642 17.85 -4.63 -12.49
C ASN A 642 18.86 -5.79 -12.51
N ALA A 643 18.66 -6.82 -11.69
CA ALA A 643 19.52 -8.01 -11.67
C ALA A 643 19.55 -8.72 -13.04
N ALA A 644 18.38 -8.91 -13.68
CA ALA A 644 18.29 -9.54 -15.00
C ALA A 644 19.04 -8.75 -16.08
N LYS A 645 19.03 -7.41 -16.02
CA LYS A 645 19.78 -6.53 -16.94
C LYS A 645 21.29 -6.57 -16.71
N GLU A 646 21.72 -6.64 -15.45
CA GLU A 646 23.14 -6.75 -15.11
C GLU A 646 23.75 -8.07 -15.59
N GLU A 647 23.03 -9.18 -15.45
CA GLU A 647 23.46 -10.51 -15.92
C GLU A 647 23.65 -10.57 -17.44
N GLU A 648 22.73 -10.01 -18.22
CA GLU A 648 22.86 -9.91 -19.69
C GLU A 648 24.12 -9.13 -20.10
N GLY A 649 24.49 -8.11 -19.31
CA GLY A 649 25.71 -7.34 -19.48
C GLY A 649 27.01 -8.10 -19.20
N ALA A 650 26.95 -9.20 -18.43
CA ALA A 650 28.11 -10.00 -18.02
C ALA A 650 28.52 -11.08 -19.04
N ASP A 651 27.56 -11.66 -19.77
CA ASP A 651 27.77 -12.86 -20.61
C ASP A 651 27.93 -12.60 -22.13
N SER A 652 27.87 -11.35 -22.60
CA SER A 652 27.97 -11.05 -24.03
C SER A 652 29.36 -10.53 -24.47
N ALA A 653 29.83 -11.00 -25.64
CA ALA A 653 30.97 -10.42 -26.37
C ALA A 653 30.75 -8.94 -26.77
N ALA A 654 29.57 -8.38 -26.49
CA ALA A 654 29.16 -7.00 -26.71
C ALA A 654 29.45 -6.05 -25.53
N ALA A 655 30.24 -6.49 -24.54
CA ALA A 655 30.78 -5.63 -23.47
C ALA A 655 31.52 -4.37 -23.98
N ALA A 656 31.91 -4.34 -25.27
CA ALA A 656 32.55 -3.21 -25.94
C ALA A 656 31.59 -2.11 -26.45
N ALA A 657 30.28 -2.35 -26.50
CA ALA A 657 29.26 -1.40 -26.97
C ALA A 657 28.27 -1.02 -25.85
N ARG A 658 28.80 -0.62 -24.67
CA ARG A 658 28.01 -0.30 -23.48
C ARG A 658 27.00 0.83 -23.75
N ARG A 659 25.71 0.51 -23.78
CA ARG A 659 24.71 1.45 -23.23
C ARG A 659 24.95 1.52 -21.72
N PRO A 660 24.94 2.71 -21.10
CA PRO A 660 25.04 2.82 -19.65
C PRO A 660 23.89 2.04 -19.00
N PHE A 661 24.19 1.29 -17.95
CA PHE A 661 23.15 0.64 -17.14
C PHE A 661 22.19 1.72 -16.65
N LYS A 662 20.92 1.59 -17.01
CA LYS A 662 19.86 2.48 -16.57
C LYS A 662 18.95 1.70 -15.62
N PRO A 663 18.90 2.09 -14.33
CA PRO A 663 17.99 1.48 -13.37
C PRO A 663 16.54 1.54 -13.86
N VAL A 664 15.76 0.53 -13.51
CA VAL A 664 14.33 0.50 -13.78
C VAL A 664 13.64 1.60 -12.98
N ALA A 665 12.94 2.49 -13.69
CA ALA A 665 12.16 3.55 -13.06
C ALA A 665 10.82 3.01 -12.52
N CYS A 666 10.18 3.72 -11.60
CA CYS A 666 8.88 3.32 -11.06
C CYS A 666 7.94 4.51 -10.93
N SER A 667 6.79 4.43 -11.59
CA SER A 667 5.71 5.42 -11.50
C SER A 667 4.69 4.99 -10.47
N ILE A 668 4.45 5.85 -9.49
CA ILE A 668 3.41 5.70 -8.48
C ILE A 668 2.22 6.57 -8.86
N VAL A 669 1.04 5.96 -8.89
CA VAL A 669 -0.21 6.62 -9.27
C VAL A 669 -1.17 6.58 -8.09
N GLU A 670 -1.39 7.72 -7.45
CA GLU A 670 -2.34 7.85 -6.34
C GLU A 670 -3.77 7.97 -6.91
N THR A 671 -4.58 6.91 -6.76
CA THR A 671 -5.90 6.81 -7.42
C THR A 671 -7.08 7.19 -6.51
N PHE A 672 -6.82 7.66 -5.29
CA PHE A 672 -7.85 8.16 -4.37
C PHE A 672 -8.20 9.65 -4.59
N GLY A 673 -7.40 10.40 -5.36
CA GLY A 673 -7.65 11.81 -5.70
C GLY A 673 -8.20 12.03 -7.12
N GLU A 674 -8.45 13.29 -7.49
CA GLU A 674 -8.80 13.67 -8.88
C GLU A 674 -7.57 13.69 -9.81
N ASP A 675 -6.40 14.04 -9.26
CA ASP A 675 -5.13 14.01 -9.96
C ASP A 675 -4.72 12.57 -10.30
N VAL A 676 -4.16 12.40 -11.49
CA VAL A 676 -3.70 11.12 -12.05
C VAL A 676 -2.23 11.16 -12.44
N THR A 677 -1.56 12.26 -12.15
CA THR A 677 -0.17 12.49 -12.53
C THR A 677 0.72 11.51 -11.77
N PRO A 678 1.48 10.65 -12.48
CA PRO A 678 2.41 9.75 -11.82
C PRO A 678 3.57 10.53 -11.22
N ARG A 679 4.01 10.11 -10.03
CA ARG A 679 5.27 10.55 -9.41
C ARG A 679 6.28 9.42 -9.47
N ASP A 680 7.57 9.73 -9.43
CA ASP A 680 8.57 8.68 -9.26
C ASP A 680 8.51 8.12 -7.82
N LEU A 681 8.90 6.85 -7.67
CA LEU A 681 8.86 6.12 -6.40
C LEU A 681 9.61 6.86 -5.27
N GLU A 682 10.81 7.34 -5.54
CA GLU A 682 11.63 8.04 -4.55
C GLU A 682 10.94 9.32 -4.06
N GLU A 683 10.40 10.14 -4.96
CA GLU A 683 9.63 11.35 -4.62
C GLU A 683 8.45 11.00 -3.71
N THR A 684 7.72 9.95 -4.06
CA THR A 684 6.56 9.51 -3.27
C THR A 684 6.97 8.99 -1.89
N LEU A 685 8.08 8.27 -1.78
CA LEU A 685 8.62 7.81 -0.50
C LEU A 685 9.06 8.98 0.38
N ARG A 686 9.79 9.98 -0.16
CA ARG A 686 10.17 11.18 0.59
C ARG A 686 8.92 11.91 1.12
N LEU A 687 7.89 12.09 0.28
CA LEU A 687 6.60 12.64 0.68
C LEU A 687 5.95 11.83 1.81
N GLU A 688 5.88 10.50 1.71
CA GLU A 688 5.29 9.66 2.76
C GLU A 688 6.07 9.75 4.08
N TYR A 689 7.40 9.70 4.06
CA TYR A 689 8.19 9.80 5.29
C TYR A 689 8.06 11.17 5.96
N ARG A 690 8.05 12.28 5.20
CA ARG A 690 7.81 13.63 5.74
C ARG A 690 6.42 13.77 6.36
N THR A 691 5.41 13.15 5.76
CA THR A 691 4.01 13.35 6.16
C THR A 691 3.51 12.33 7.19
N LYS A 692 4.22 11.21 7.37
CA LYS A 692 3.88 10.14 8.32
C LYS A 692 4.99 9.94 9.35
N LEU A 693 5.94 9.03 9.09
CA LEU A 693 6.93 8.55 10.07
C LEU A 693 7.68 9.70 10.78
N LEU A 694 8.03 10.77 10.06
CA LEU A 694 8.78 11.90 10.63
C LEU A 694 7.88 13.04 11.09
N ASN A 695 6.61 13.00 10.74
CA ASN A 695 5.65 14.03 11.11
C ASN A 695 5.32 13.91 12.61
N PRO A 696 5.55 14.96 13.43
CA PRO A 696 5.26 14.91 14.86
C PRO A 696 3.79 14.64 15.16
N ARG A 697 2.85 15.16 14.35
CA ARG A 697 1.41 14.95 14.52
C ARG A 697 1.05 13.47 14.35
N TRP A 698 1.55 12.83 13.30
CA TRP A 698 1.33 11.40 13.07
C TRP A 698 1.99 10.56 14.18
N ALA A 699 3.25 10.86 14.50
CA ALA A 699 4.02 10.15 15.52
C ALA A 699 3.34 10.20 16.90
N ASP A 700 2.86 11.38 17.31
CA ASP A 700 2.16 11.56 18.58
C ASP A 700 0.79 10.90 18.59
N ALA A 701 0.03 11.00 17.49
CA ALA A 701 -1.26 10.34 17.33
C ALA A 701 -1.10 8.81 17.47
N MET A 702 -0.14 8.22 16.76
CA MET A 702 0.12 6.78 16.82
C MET A 702 0.63 6.35 18.18
N ALA A 703 1.67 7.00 18.72
CA ALA A 703 2.22 6.61 20.02
C ALA A 703 1.17 6.69 21.15
N SER A 704 0.12 7.51 21.00
CA SER A 704 -0.99 7.63 21.95
C SER A 704 -2.00 6.48 21.89
N GLN A 705 -1.91 5.58 20.90
CA GLN A 705 -2.79 4.41 20.72
C GLN A 705 -2.24 3.14 21.38
N GLY A 706 -1.29 3.28 22.31
CA GLY A 706 -0.72 2.17 23.07
C GLY A 706 0.01 1.14 22.18
N SER A 707 -0.18 -0.15 22.48
CA SER A 707 0.58 -1.23 21.83
C SER A 707 0.38 -1.29 20.31
N GLY A 708 -0.82 -0.97 19.82
CA GLY A 708 -1.12 -0.97 18.39
C GLY A 708 -0.36 0.14 17.66
N GLY A 709 -0.37 1.35 18.19
CA GLY A 709 0.37 2.46 17.57
C GLY A 709 1.88 2.31 17.63
N ALA A 710 2.42 1.73 18.71
CA ALA A 710 3.84 1.39 18.78
C ALA A 710 4.22 0.30 17.74
N TYR A 711 3.34 -0.67 17.51
CA TYR A 711 3.51 -1.66 16.43
C TYR A 711 3.51 -0.99 15.06
N GLU A 712 2.56 -0.11 14.78
CA GLU A 712 2.49 0.64 13.51
C GLU A 712 3.80 1.40 13.22
N ILE A 713 4.34 2.13 14.20
CA ILE A 713 5.65 2.83 14.09
C ILE A 713 6.78 1.84 13.75
N SER A 714 6.83 0.71 14.45
CA SER A 714 7.78 -0.39 14.18
C SER A 714 7.68 -0.91 12.74
N GLN A 715 6.46 -1.02 12.20
CA GLN A 715 6.27 -1.50 10.84
C GLN A 715 6.76 -0.48 9.80
N ARG A 716 6.63 0.84 10.03
CA ARG A 716 7.18 1.86 9.10
C ARG A 716 8.71 1.80 9.04
N MET A 717 9.37 1.48 10.15
CA MET A 717 10.81 1.21 10.17
C MET A 717 11.18 -0.03 9.36
N THR A 718 10.36 -1.07 9.42
CA THR A 718 10.56 -2.29 8.61
C THR A 718 10.34 -2.01 7.12
N ALA A 719 9.32 -1.21 6.78
CA ALA A 719 9.09 -0.78 5.40
C ALA A 719 10.25 0.07 4.86
N LEU A 720 10.85 0.94 5.69
CA LEU A 720 12.04 1.72 5.32
C LEU A 720 13.22 0.82 4.92
N VAL A 721 13.53 -0.19 5.73
CA VAL A 721 14.54 -1.21 5.36
C VAL A 721 14.12 -1.97 4.10
N GLY A 722 12.83 -2.32 3.97
CA GLY A 722 12.30 -3.02 2.79
C GLY A 722 12.48 -2.23 1.49
N TRP A 723 12.18 -0.94 1.48
CA TRP A 723 12.40 -0.06 0.32
C TRP A 723 13.87 0.20 0.04
N GLY A 724 14.71 0.33 1.08
CA GLY A 724 16.16 0.36 0.93
C GLY A 724 16.69 -0.92 0.27
N ALA A 725 16.20 -2.09 0.68
CA ALA A 725 16.66 -3.39 0.20
C ALA A 725 16.23 -3.68 -1.24
N THR A 726 15.03 -3.26 -1.63
CA THR A 726 14.41 -3.68 -2.90
C THR A 726 14.42 -2.61 -3.98
N ALA A 727 14.43 -1.32 -3.61
CA ALA A 727 14.44 -0.21 -4.56
C ALA A 727 15.64 0.74 -4.38
N GLY A 728 16.52 0.51 -3.40
CA GLY A 728 17.70 1.35 -3.18
C GLY A 728 17.40 2.69 -2.51
N PHE A 729 16.28 2.82 -1.79
CA PHE A 729 15.95 4.04 -1.05
C PHE A 729 16.80 4.15 0.24
N THR A 730 17.93 4.86 0.16
CA THR A 730 18.94 4.97 1.24
C THR A 730 19.21 6.43 1.64
N GLU A 731 18.16 7.14 2.01
CA GLU A 731 18.19 8.56 2.38
C GLU A 731 18.52 8.73 3.88
N ASP A 732 19.73 9.19 4.21
CA ASP A 732 20.20 9.30 5.60
C ASP A 732 19.28 10.16 6.48
N TRP A 733 18.77 11.28 5.95
CA TRP A 733 17.91 12.20 6.70
C TRP A 733 16.61 11.55 7.20
N VAL A 734 16.14 10.48 6.53
CA VAL A 734 14.95 9.74 6.97
C VAL A 734 15.28 8.92 8.21
N TYR A 735 16.43 8.25 8.22
CA TYR A 735 16.89 7.46 9.36
C TYR A 735 17.28 8.36 10.54
N ASP A 736 17.98 9.46 10.27
CA ASP A 736 18.36 10.45 11.29
C ASP A 736 17.10 11.05 11.95
N GLY A 737 16.12 11.47 11.14
CA GLY A 737 14.84 11.99 11.67
C GLY A 737 14.06 10.94 12.48
N ALA A 738 14.11 9.66 12.06
CA ALA A 738 13.50 8.58 12.82
C ALA A 738 14.25 8.30 14.14
N HIS A 739 15.58 8.34 14.14
CA HIS A 739 16.40 8.22 15.35
C HIS A 739 16.10 9.35 16.32
N GLU A 740 16.14 10.61 15.85
CA GLU A 740 15.82 11.79 16.66
C GLU A 740 14.46 11.64 17.35
N ARG A 741 13.45 11.22 16.58
CA ARG A 741 12.06 11.20 17.06
C ARG A 741 11.74 10.01 17.96
N TYR A 742 12.25 8.82 17.66
CA TYR A 742 11.80 7.59 18.34
C TYR A 742 12.83 7.03 19.32
N VAL A 743 14.08 7.49 19.27
CA VAL A 743 15.18 6.99 20.10
C VAL A 743 15.82 8.09 20.95
N ALA A 744 16.20 9.22 20.34
CA ALA A 744 16.86 10.31 21.04
C ALA A 744 15.90 11.11 21.94
N ASP A 745 14.66 11.32 21.49
CA ASP A 745 13.57 11.85 22.31
C ASP A 745 13.20 10.86 23.42
N GLU A 746 13.69 11.13 24.63
CA GLU A 746 13.48 10.29 25.80
C GLU A 746 11.99 10.10 26.15
N VAL A 747 11.15 11.13 25.93
CA VAL A 747 9.72 11.04 26.24
C VAL A 747 9.03 10.08 25.27
N MET A 748 9.30 10.23 23.97
CA MET A 748 8.77 9.32 22.96
C MET A 748 9.30 7.90 23.16
N ARG A 749 10.61 7.75 23.38
CA ARG A 749 11.26 6.46 23.64
C ARG A 749 10.59 5.71 24.80
N GLU A 750 10.44 6.35 25.95
CA GLU A 750 9.81 5.73 27.12
C GLU A 750 8.34 5.38 26.89
N LYS A 751 7.63 6.21 26.12
CA LYS A 751 6.24 5.94 25.72
C LYS A 751 6.15 4.67 24.88
N LEU A 752 7.01 4.52 23.87
CA LEU A 752 7.05 3.34 23.00
C LEU A 752 7.49 2.08 23.77
N ARG A 753 8.55 2.18 24.58
CA ARG A 753 9.04 1.08 25.42
C ARG A 753 7.94 0.52 26.32
N ARG A 754 7.21 1.39 27.01
CA ARG A 754 6.11 0.99 27.90
C ARG A 754 4.90 0.44 27.16
N ALA A 755 4.59 1.02 25.99
CA ALA A 755 3.44 0.60 25.21
C ALA A 755 3.64 -0.78 24.58
N ASN A 756 4.82 -1.04 24.00
CA ASN A 756 5.16 -2.31 23.36
C ASN A 756 6.69 -2.48 23.25
N PRO A 757 7.35 -3.18 24.19
CA PRO A 757 8.80 -3.36 24.19
C PRO A 757 9.29 -4.20 22.99
N GLN A 758 8.47 -5.12 22.47
CA GLN A 758 8.79 -5.92 21.28
C GLN A 758 8.84 -5.04 20.01
N ALA A 759 7.88 -4.13 19.86
CA ALA A 759 7.88 -3.18 18.76
C ALA A 759 9.06 -2.20 18.87
N PHE A 760 9.34 -1.69 20.07
CA PHE A 760 10.49 -0.81 20.28
C PHE A 760 11.82 -1.52 19.98
N ARG A 761 11.99 -2.78 20.41
CA ARG A 761 13.14 -3.62 20.00
C ARG A 761 13.26 -3.69 18.48
N ASN A 762 12.15 -3.86 17.76
CA ASN A 762 12.17 -3.91 16.30
C ASN A 762 12.63 -2.57 15.69
N VAL A 763 12.22 -1.42 16.23
CA VAL A 763 12.73 -0.10 15.79
C VAL A 763 14.25 -0.05 15.87
N LEU A 764 14.83 -0.42 17.03
CA LEU A 764 16.27 -0.45 17.24
C LEU A 764 16.97 -1.45 16.30
N ARG A 765 16.40 -2.66 16.16
CA ARG A 765 16.90 -3.72 15.27
C ARG A 765 16.99 -3.23 13.83
N ARG A 766 15.94 -2.59 13.32
CA ARG A 766 15.87 -2.11 11.93
C ARG A 766 16.85 -0.97 11.67
N MET A 767 17.08 -0.07 12.64
CA MET A 767 18.12 0.96 12.54
C MET A 767 19.53 0.37 12.49
N LEU A 768 19.84 -0.58 13.39
CA LEU A 768 21.13 -1.27 13.40
C LEU A 768 21.35 -2.10 12.13
N GLU A 769 20.30 -2.74 11.62
CA GLU A 769 20.33 -3.48 10.35
C GLU A 769 20.59 -2.55 9.16
N ALA A 770 19.89 -1.42 9.07
CA ALA A 770 20.11 -0.44 8.01
C ALA A 770 21.56 0.04 7.97
N ALA A 771 22.13 0.39 9.13
CA ALA A 771 23.53 0.79 9.23
C ALA A 771 24.49 -0.36 8.86
N GLY A 772 24.24 -1.57 9.36
CA GLY A 772 25.05 -2.75 9.08
C GLY A 772 25.06 -3.17 7.61
N ARG A 773 24.02 -2.79 6.85
CA ARG A 773 23.87 -3.05 5.41
C ARG A 773 24.22 -1.85 4.52
N GLY A 774 24.73 -0.76 5.10
CA GLY A 774 25.13 0.44 4.35
C GLY A 774 23.97 1.27 3.80
N MET A 775 22.76 1.11 4.33
CA MET A 775 21.58 1.92 3.97
C MET A 775 21.50 3.23 4.76
N TRP A 776 22.22 3.32 5.87
CA TRP A 776 22.25 4.48 6.74
C TRP A 776 23.67 4.74 7.27
N GLY A 777 24.18 5.94 7.00
CA GLY A 777 25.51 6.42 7.40
C GLY A 777 25.59 6.98 8.83
N ALA A 778 25.11 6.25 9.83
CA ALA A 778 25.13 6.70 11.23
C ALA A 778 26.56 6.84 11.81
N ASP A 779 26.77 7.83 12.70
CA ASP A 779 28.02 7.96 13.45
C ASP A 779 28.17 6.89 14.55
N GLU A 780 29.40 6.66 15.00
CA GLU A 780 29.68 5.60 15.99
C GLU A 780 29.04 5.89 17.35
N ALA A 781 28.81 7.16 17.70
CA ALA A 781 28.14 7.53 18.95
C ALA A 781 26.67 7.09 18.93
N THR A 782 25.98 7.32 17.82
CA THR A 782 24.61 6.89 17.55
C THR A 782 24.50 5.38 17.53
N LEU A 783 25.44 4.69 16.85
CA LEU A 783 25.47 3.23 16.82
C LEU A 783 25.72 2.62 18.20
N ALA A 784 26.62 3.20 19.01
CA ALA A 784 26.86 2.77 20.37
C ALA A 784 25.60 2.91 21.25
N GLN A 785 24.89 4.04 21.13
CA GLN A 785 23.62 4.25 21.83
C GLN A 785 22.56 3.21 21.44
N LEU A 786 22.38 2.96 20.14
CA LEU A 786 21.42 1.97 19.64
C LEU A 786 21.74 0.56 20.14
N ARG A 787 23.01 0.14 20.11
CA ARG A 787 23.45 -1.16 20.62
C ARG A 787 23.19 -1.30 22.12
N GLN A 788 23.44 -0.25 22.90
CA GLN A 788 23.15 -0.24 24.33
C GLN A 788 21.64 -0.39 24.59
N LEU A 789 20.81 0.44 23.96
CA LEU A 789 19.35 0.39 24.14
C LEU A 789 18.77 -0.96 23.69
N TYR A 790 19.34 -1.55 22.63
CA TYR A 790 18.93 -2.87 22.15
C TYR A 790 19.22 -3.94 23.20
N ALA A 791 20.43 -3.96 23.76
CA ALA A 791 20.81 -4.90 24.82
C ALA A 791 19.93 -4.75 26.08
N GLU A 792 19.67 -3.52 26.51
CA GLU A 792 18.79 -3.25 27.66
C GLU A 792 17.34 -3.72 27.41
N THR A 793 16.83 -3.55 26.18
CA THR A 793 15.49 -4.02 25.82
C THR A 793 15.42 -5.54 25.75
N GLU A 794 16.47 -6.20 25.26
CA GLU A 794 16.59 -7.66 25.26
C GLU A 794 16.65 -8.23 26.68
N ASP A 795 17.46 -7.65 27.56
CA ASP A 795 17.56 -8.07 28.97
C ASP A 795 16.20 -7.98 29.67
N GLU A 796 15.43 -6.92 29.38
CA GLU A 796 14.07 -6.72 29.90
C GLU A 796 13.09 -7.79 29.39
N LEU A 797 13.11 -8.09 28.08
CA LEU A 797 12.22 -9.06 27.44
C LEU A 797 12.53 -10.51 27.85
N GLU A 798 13.80 -10.87 27.97
CA GLU A 798 14.26 -12.20 28.36
C GLU A 798 14.26 -12.41 29.90
N GLY A 799 13.98 -11.35 30.67
CA GLY A 799 13.89 -11.40 32.13
C GLY A 799 15.23 -11.54 32.85
N VAL A 800 16.33 -11.11 32.20
CA VAL A 800 17.66 -11.08 32.79
C VAL A 800 17.73 -9.92 33.79
N LYS A 801 17.61 -10.23 35.08
CA LYS A 801 17.87 -9.22 36.13
C LYS A 801 19.38 -9.00 36.23
N THR A 802 19.86 -7.86 35.74
CA THR A 802 21.20 -7.36 36.07
C THR A 802 21.31 -7.29 37.59
N ARG A 803 22.25 -8.07 38.17
CA ARG A 803 22.51 -7.99 39.61
C ARG A 803 23.07 -6.59 39.91
N PRO A 804 22.61 -5.91 40.98
CA PRO A 804 23.07 -4.58 41.34
C PRO A 804 24.56 -4.55 41.71
#